data_AF-A0A7Y9MPC2-F1
#
_entry.id   AF-A0A7Y9MPC2-F1
#
_cell.length_a   1.000
_cell.length_b   1.000
_cell.length_c   1.000
_cell.angle_alpha   90.00
_cell.angle_beta   90.00
_cell.angle_gamma   90.00
#
_symmetry.space_group_name_H-M   'P 1'
#
loop_
_entity.id
_entity.type
_entity.pdbx_description
1 polymer ?
#
loop_
_entity_poly.entity_id
_entity_poly.type
_entity_poly.pdbx_seq_one_letter_code
_entity_poly.pdbx_strand_id
1 'polypeptide(L)'
;MKGDFSKWGLSSADNYSGVLHQQGRVLLDQDWNAAQQIQALWREQAGRDIVGDGVVAVPVAAPDSLQILGASATAGGVELTLAPGRAWVDGVLLHYAASSALNAEYLQAPLQDPPFDVSSIAAGVRDAVVLEVWDEALSAFQDPLALLEPALGGPDTTARVQTCLALKLKRLQPGEDCGDLDLDDDFGSRGRLTVTPSPTTVIPGPCPVPDSGGYSGFEHYLYRIEIAEPKAGVARFKWSQFNGGLVGRGEYTPIDASSGTVAITANLSMLEQSGLDDFYFEALAFDPADGHWRVRMSAQAALGAGGTLALTAVEGSWPAPMETAFFRLWNGIGNVGDFPLGLPLDNELNDGIRIAFDMPASGLYVPGDYWTFPARAAGVAFDPGVWPNAAPPQGVVHHRAALGVLTWSGSPPTSLALGKDDIHDCRQPFLPLAKMRGCCIYTVGDGRHSFGQFTSIQAAVDALPVEGGTICVRKGTYDESVRIRGRVNVRIHGCGPSTRVRAIRDERRGALPALWIRDCDSVALEDMAIESGPRSAVHIDNARHVQVRRCLIQMRDEDTVWQAVYSRGDDILIEHNIIEVIDPRDLKQGLVPGAAQRPPKLGDASAPAGVHTAPDPLWRGEATRGGIQLAGGSDRVRIAHNLIRGGVWNGITLGSLTAVDGRPDDDIPDKPQPPDRCHPCQPPDLSDDDVDDNGRPRYVSTGDLYDIEIVANRITDMGINGIGTVRYFDLAKGGDLVGVHGLRIADNVIARCLYRDPARPKDAFALLIAYGGIALAKVTDLRITGNEIVQNGNRFQLPVCGVFALIVQGLQVDANRIVDNGPRDGALREPQPGIRGGVHVWLVLPQIEAPAAAMLASDLKADTRLVLRNGATALMVRDNVIVAPLGRALTCFAVGPATVARNRLVTQGNTGTGLDRIAATVLIGDLGISNEWTLGLLSVLVLMLVGGDKFDDRKIFCEYARTFGVYDTTRKPPTLWPPLVRRWATGKLLLSENQITLDVIDDEGLLGITSVLVASLDDVAMVDNQIEISSTQQVYFFANLAIGGSVRMADNRFSETWMRAAYSGVSMGLMNTTTGNQSTHCMRANAMQPNLLVFRDNLALIEAFCEDICGHRNV
;
A
#
# COMPACT_ATOMS: atom_id res chain seq x y z
N MET A 1 50.70 6.36 15.81
CA MET A 1 51.79 5.93 14.91
C MET A 1 53.12 5.91 15.66
N LYS A 2 53.97 4.89 15.44
CA LYS A 2 55.29 4.72 16.08
C LYS A 2 56.40 5.11 15.10
N GLY A 3 57.46 5.76 15.60
CA GLY A 3 58.57 6.25 14.79
C GLY A 3 59.17 7.52 15.38
N ASP A 4 60.45 7.79 15.09
CA ASP A 4 61.15 8.98 15.57
C ASP A 4 60.68 10.20 14.77
N PHE A 5 59.76 10.97 15.35
CA PHE A 5 59.10 12.11 14.71
C PHE A 5 59.29 13.37 15.55
N SER A 6 59.46 14.52 14.90
CA SER A 6 59.61 15.80 15.61
C SER A 6 58.32 16.22 16.32
N LYS A 7 57.16 15.92 15.72
CA LYS A 7 55.82 16.24 16.25
C LYS A 7 54.75 15.34 15.59
N TRP A 8 53.73 14.96 16.36
CA TRP A 8 52.58 14.20 15.89
C TRP A 8 51.28 14.74 16.53
N GLY A 9 50.15 14.65 15.80
CA GLY A 9 48.85 15.10 16.28
C GLY A 9 48.23 16.22 15.45
N LEU A 10 47.13 15.88 14.78
CA LEU A 10 46.20 16.80 14.11
C LEU A 10 44.78 16.45 14.56
N SER A 11 43.92 17.47 14.70
CA SER A 11 42.51 17.30 15.04
C SER A 11 41.64 17.56 13.81
N SER A 12 40.51 16.87 13.69
CA SER A 12 39.48 17.20 12.70
C SER A 12 39.00 18.65 12.82
N ALA A 13 39.07 19.24 14.02
CA ALA A 13 38.70 20.63 14.28
C ALA A 13 39.66 21.65 13.63
N ASP A 14 40.88 21.26 13.26
CA ASP A 14 41.87 22.17 12.66
C ASP A 14 41.50 22.55 11.22
N ASN A 15 40.68 21.74 10.54
CA ASN A 15 40.11 21.99 9.21
C ASN A 15 41.15 22.29 8.10
N TYR A 16 42.35 21.69 8.20
CA TYR A 16 43.35 21.74 7.12
C TYR A 16 43.01 20.75 6.01
N SER A 17 43.30 21.10 4.75
CA SER A 17 43.08 20.25 3.56
C SER A 17 44.35 19.85 2.79
N GLY A 18 45.51 20.37 3.19
CA GLY A 18 46.81 19.97 2.63
C GLY A 18 47.99 20.78 3.18
N VAL A 19 49.20 20.44 2.71
CA VAL A 19 50.48 21.10 3.04
C VAL A 19 51.17 21.55 1.74
N LEU A 20 51.81 22.72 1.75
CA LEU A 20 52.47 23.30 0.57
C LEU A 20 53.98 23.42 0.78
N HIS A 21 54.76 22.79 -0.10
CA HIS A 21 56.21 22.98 -0.16
C HIS A 21 56.54 24.38 -0.70
N GLN A 22 57.46 25.08 -0.01
CA GLN A 22 57.90 26.42 -0.40
C GLN A 22 59.35 26.42 -0.83
N GLN A 23 59.64 27.10 -1.95
CA GLN A 23 60.98 27.19 -2.51
C GLN A 23 61.97 27.79 -1.48
N GLY A 24 63.11 27.11 -1.30
CA GLY A 24 64.21 27.59 -0.46
C GLY A 24 64.01 27.42 1.05
N ARG A 25 62.94 26.75 1.51
CA ARG A 25 62.72 26.43 2.93
C ARG A 25 63.19 25.01 3.27
N VAL A 26 63.58 24.81 4.53
CA VAL A 26 63.92 23.48 5.08
C VAL A 26 62.66 22.62 5.10
N LEU A 27 62.80 21.36 4.69
CA LEU A 27 61.74 20.36 4.79
C LEU A 27 61.85 19.62 6.11
N LEU A 28 60.77 19.59 6.89
CA LEU A 28 60.69 18.83 8.13
C LEU A 28 59.89 17.55 7.92
N ASP A 29 60.17 16.51 8.72
CA ASP A 29 59.37 15.29 8.78
C ASP A 29 57.89 15.59 9.11
N GLN A 30 57.67 16.59 9.96
CA GLN A 30 56.35 17.06 10.35
C GLN A 30 55.50 17.48 9.15
N ASP A 31 56.08 18.12 8.13
CA ASP A 31 55.33 18.62 6.97
C ASP A 31 54.72 17.45 6.18
N TRP A 32 55.50 16.39 5.97
CA TRP A 32 55.05 15.19 5.27
C TRP A 32 54.04 14.39 6.10
N ASN A 33 54.32 14.22 7.39
CA ASN A 33 53.46 13.49 8.32
C ASN A 33 52.10 14.17 8.51
N ALA A 34 52.07 15.51 8.56
CA ALA A 34 50.84 16.29 8.62
C ALA A 34 50.03 16.16 7.32
N ALA A 35 50.68 16.20 6.15
CA ALA A 35 50.00 16.00 4.88
C ALA A 35 49.29 14.64 4.80
N GLN A 36 49.93 13.57 5.28
CA GLN A 36 49.32 12.24 5.31
C GLN A 36 48.13 12.14 6.28
N GLN A 37 48.25 12.69 7.48
CA GLN A 37 47.15 12.72 8.46
C GLN A 37 45.93 13.50 7.94
N ILE A 38 46.14 14.65 7.29
CA ILE A 38 45.04 15.41 6.67
C ILE A 38 44.31 14.57 5.62
N GLN A 39 45.06 13.86 4.76
CA GLN A 39 44.49 13.03 3.73
C GLN A 39 43.78 11.78 4.30
N ALA A 40 44.26 11.21 5.41
CA ALA A 40 43.60 10.10 6.10
C ALA A 40 42.23 10.54 6.66
N LEU A 41 42.21 11.60 7.47
CA LEU A 41 40.98 12.16 8.04
C LEU A 41 39.92 12.47 6.97
N TRP A 42 40.34 13.05 5.85
CA TRP A 42 39.42 13.37 4.75
C TRP A 42 38.86 12.12 4.08
N ARG A 43 39.68 11.09 3.82
CA ARG A 43 39.24 9.84 3.19
C ARG A 43 38.31 9.03 4.08
N GLU A 44 38.60 8.95 5.38
CA GLU A 44 37.78 8.24 6.36
C GLU A 44 36.40 8.90 6.49
N GLN A 45 36.36 10.22 6.67
CA GLN A 45 35.11 10.98 6.74
C GLN A 45 34.29 10.83 5.45
N ALA A 46 34.92 11.02 4.28
CA ALA A 46 34.23 10.84 3.01
C ALA A 46 33.72 9.40 2.81
N GLY A 47 34.48 8.40 3.28
CA GLY A 47 34.07 7.00 3.26
C GLY A 47 32.81 6.76 4.07
N ARG A 48 32.77 7.22 5.33
CA ARG A 48 31.58 7.12 6.19
C ARG A 48 30.38 7.86 5.60
N ASP A 49 30.57 9.08 5.13
CA ASP A 49 29.49 9.92 4.59
C ASP A 49 28.89 9.36 3.29
N ILE A 50 29.70 8.72 2.43
CA ILE A 50 29.26 8.22 1.12
C ILE A 50 28.71 6.79 1.21
N VAL A 51 29.34 5.94 2.01
CA VAL A 51 29.09 4.49 2.03
C VAL A 51 28.25 4.07 3.24
N GLY A 52 28.30 4.82 4.34
CA GLY A 52 27.66 4.52 5.62
C GLY A 52 28.69 4.28 6.73
N ASP A 53 28.37 4.73 7.93
CA ASP A 53 29.08 4.45 9.19
C ASP A 53 28.63 3.11 9.80
N GLY A 54 29.48 2.51 10.64
CA GLY A 54 29.12 1.30 11.41
C GLY A 54 28.80 0.03 10.60
N VAL A 55 29.02 0.03 9.29
CA VAL A 55 28.69 -1.08 8.39
C VAL A 55 29.90 -1.65 7.66
N VAL A 56 29.82 -2.94 7.29
CA VAL A 56 30.70 -3.52 6.27
C VAL A 56 29.99 -3.40 4.91
N ALA A 57 30.44 -2.47 4.08
CA ALA A 57 29.84 -2.22 2.78
C ALA A 57 30.69 -2.78 1.64
N VAL A 58 30.03 -3.45 0.70
CA VAL A 58 30.69 -4.08 -0.46
C VAL A 58 30.14 -3.50 -1.76
N PRO A 59 30.98 -3.30 -2.79
CA PRO A 59 30.48 -2.78 -4.05
C PRO A 59 29.62 -3.84 -4.74
N VAL A 60 28.45 -3.47 -5.28
CA VAL A 60 27.60 -4.41 -6.04
C VAL A 60 28.28 -5.07 -7.25
N ALA A 61 29.39 -4.50 -7.74
CA ALA A 61 30.20 -5.10 -8.79
C ALA A 61 31.05 -6.29 -8.32
N ALA A 62 31.19 -6.49 -7.00
CA ALA A 62 31.90 -7.61 -6.38
C ALA A 62 31.20 -8.00 -5.06
N PRO A 63 29.95 -8.51 -5.12
CA PRO A 63 29.10 -8.75 -3.95
C PRO A 63 29.65 -9.81 -2.99
N ASP A 64 30.49 -10.71 -3.49
CA ASP A 64 31.07 -11.80 -2.69
C ASP A 64 32.29 -11.35 -1.87
N SER A 65 32.71 -10.08 -1.96
CA SER A 65 33.91 -9.57 -1.27
C SER A 65 33.82 -9.71 0.24
N LEU A 66 34.77 -10.42 0.87
CA LEU A 66 34.80 -10.69 2.32
C LEU A 66 33.59 -11.49 2.85
N GLN A 67 32.90 -12.24 2.00
CA GLN A 67 31.85 -13.15 2.45
C GLN A 67 32.41 -14.24 3.35
N ILE A 68 31.71 -14.56 4.44
CA ILE A 68 32.06 -15.71 5.28
C ILE A 68 31.72 -16.99 4.52
N LEU A 69 32.76 -17.75 4.15
CA LEU A 69 32.62 -19.01 3.42
C LEU A 69 32.40 -20.20 4.37
N GLY A 70 32.94 -20.10 5.59
CA GLY A 70 32.74 -21.08 6.65
C GLY A 70 33.37 -20.64 7.97
N ALA A 71 32.95 -21.30 9.05
CA ALA A 71 33.44 -21.10 10.41
C ALA A 71 33.61 -22.46 11.12
N SER A 72 34.67 -22.64 11.89
CA SER A 72 34.91 -23.84 12.69
C SER A 72 35.33 -23.49 14.11
N ALA A 73 34.58 -24.00 15.09
CA ALA A 73 34.90 -23.88 16.50
C ALA A 73 35.48 -25.20 17.02
N THR A 74 36.64 -25.13 17.68
CA THR A 74 37.31 -26.26 18.35
C THR A 74 37.66 -25.89 19.79
N ALA A 75 38.23 -26.81 20.57
CA ALA A 75 38.74 -26.47 21.91
C ALA A 75 39.88 -25.42 21.88
N GLY A 76 40.51 -25.19 20.72
CA GLY A 76 41.60 -24.24 20.55
C GLY A 76 41.20 -22.84 20.10
N GLY A 77 39.94 -22.60 19.70
CA GLY A 77 39.52 -21.32 19.13
C GLY A 77 38.39 -21.44 18.11
N VAL A 78 38.00 -20.29 17.54
CA VAL A 78 37.12 -20.21 16.37
C VAL A 78 37.93 -19.70 15.18
N GLU A 79 37.88 -20.43 14.07
CA GLU A 79 38.51 -20.06 12.80
C GLU A 79 37.43 -19.75 11.75
N LEU A 80 37.62 -18.70 10.95
CA LEU A 80 36.74 -18.35 9.83
C LEU A 80 37.52 -18.25 8.53
N THR A 81 36.86 -18.59 7.43
CA THR A 81 37.40 -18.41 6.08
C THR A 81 36.56 -17.37 5.33
N LEU A 82 37.21 -16.34 4.78
CA LEU A 82 36.55 -15.26 4.03
C LEU A 82 36.87 -15.34 2.53
N ALA A 83 35.96 -14.86 1.70
CA ALA A 83 36.20 -14.67 0.27
C ALA A 83 37.10 -13.45 0.00
N PRO A 84 38.04 -13.51 -0.96
CA PRO A 84 38.88 -12.37 -1.33
C PRO A 84 38.04 -11.25 -1.96
N GLY A 85 38.47 -10.00 -1.79
CA GLY A 85 37.76 -8.85 -2.36
C GLY A 85 38.11 -7.52 -1.71
N ARG A 86 37.18 -6.57 -1.78
CA ARG A 86 37.31 -5.27 -1.11
C ARG A 86 36.01 -4.87 -0.42
N ALA A 87 36.14 -4.23 0.73
CA ALA A 87 35.02 -3.68 1.49
C ALA A 87 35.41 -2.35 2.12
N TRP A 88 34.41 -1.56 2.49
CA TRP A 88 34.56 -0.42 3.38
C TRP A 88 34.03 -0.83 4.75
N VAL A 89 34.86 -0.76 5.78
CA VAL A 89 34.51 -1.07 7.17
C VAL A 89 34.45 0.26 7.90
N ASP A 90 33.25 0.70 8.26
CA ASP A 90 33.04 2.00 8.90
C ASP A 90 33.77 3.15 8.13
N GLY A 91 33.62 3.13 6.81
CA GLY A 91 34.24 4.09 5.89
C GLY A 91 35.70 3.82 5.50
N VAL A 92 36.42 2.91 6.16
CA VAL A 92 37.81 2.58 5.86
C VAL A 92 37.90 1.50 4.79
N LEU A 93 38.62 1.77 3.70
CA LEU A 93 38.81 0.80 2.61
C LEU A 93 39.77 -0.32 3.04
N LEU A 94 39.28 -1.56 3.00
CA LEU A 94 40.04 -2.77 3.20
C LEU A 94 40.12 -3.58 1.89
N HIS A 95 41.32 -4.05 1.55
CA HIS A 95 41.55 -5.02 0.49
C HIS A 95 42.05 -6.35 1.06
N TYR A 96 41.32 -7.43 0.81
CA TYR A 96 41.65 -8.77 1.27
C TYR A 96 41.99 -9.66 0.07
N ALA A 97 43.28 -10.00 -0.07
CA ALA A 97 43.84 -10.49 -1.34
C ALA A 97 43.63 -11.99 -1.59
N ALA A 98 43.60 -12.83 -0.55
CA ALA A 98 43.51 -14.27 -0.68
C ALA A 98 42.75 -14.88 0.50
N SER A 99 42.01 -15.96 0.24
CA SER A 99 41.25 -16.67 1.26
C SER A 99 42.19 -17.50 2.14
N SER A 100 42.21 -17.21 3.45
CA SER A 100 42.92 -17.95 4.49
C SER A 100 42.02 -18.14 5.72
N ALA A 101 42.33 -19.14 6.55
CA ALA A 101 41.69 -19.27 7.86
C ALA A 101 42.22 -18.18 8.80
N LEU A 102 41.29 -17.46 9.44
CA LEU A 102 41.56 -16.37 10.38
C LEU A 102 40.96 -16.72 11.75
N ASN A 103 41.72 -16.48 12.82
CA ASN A 103 41.24 -16.65 14.18
C ASN A 103 40.25 -15.54 14.54
N ALA A 104 39.22 -15.91 15.29
CA ALA A 104 38.23 -15.01 15.83
C ALA A 104 38.18 -15.10 17.36
N GLU A 105 38.58 -14.01 18.02
CA GLU A 105 38.62 -13.89 19.48
C GLU A 105 37.37 -13.16 19.99
N TYR A 106 36.83 -13.56 21.14
CA TYR A 106 35.72 -12.82 21.75
C TYR A 106 36.17 -11.43 22.22
N LEU A 107 35.34 -10.42 21.93
CA LEU A 107 35.50 -9.08 22.51
C LEU A 107 35.49 -9.16 24.04
N GLN A 108 36.24 -8.25 24.66
CA GLN A 108 36.40 -8.15 26.12
C GLN A 108 35.87 -6.80 26.61
N ALA A 109 35.87 -6.59 27.94
CA ALA A 109 35.47 -5.32 28.52
C ALA A 109 36.31 -4.15 27.97
N PRO A 110 35.71 -2.98 27.69
CA PRO A 110 34.33 -2.60 27.99
C PRO A 110 33.28 -3.03 26.94
N LEU A 111 33.69 -3.49 25.75
CA LEU A 111 32.77 -3.78 24.62
C LEU A 111 31.90 -5.04 24.84
N GLN A 112 32.34 -5.93 25.72
CA GLN A 112 31.61 -7.12 26.14
C GLN A 112 31.97 -7.51 27.58
N ASP A 113 31.03 -7.29 28.49
CA ASP A 113 31.12 -7.61 29.92
C ASP A 113 29.78 -8.21 30.39
N PRO A 114 29.71 -9.44 30.91
CA PRO A 114 30.82 -10.36 31.21
C PRO A 114 31.53 -10.90 29.96
N PRO A 115 32.81 -11.34 30.07
CA PRO A 115 33.53 -11.95 28.97
C PRO A 115 33.00 -13.35 28.63
N PHE A 116 33.11 -13.73 27.36
CA PHE A 116 32.76 -15.06 26.85
C PHE A 116 33.98 -15.77 26.26
N ASP A 117 33.91 -17.09 26.21
CA ASP A 117 34.91 -17.94 25.57
C ASP A 117 34.25 -19.06 24.73
N VAL A 118 35.08 -19.84 24.05
CA VAL A 118 34.66 -20.91 23.14
C VAL A 118 33.89 -22.03 23.86
N SER A 119 34.08 -22.21 25.17
CA SER A 119 33.36 -23.22 25.96
C SER A 119 31.87 -22.89 26.11
N SER A 120 31.50 -21.63 25.92
CA SER A 120 30.13 -21.15 25.98
C SER A 120 29.33 -21.36 24.68
N ILE A 121 29.94 -21.93 23.64
CA ILE A 121 29.28 -22.26 22.37
C ILE A 121 28.41 -23.52 22.54
N ALA A 122 27.15 -23.42 22.13
CA ALA A 122 26.18 -24.52 22.14
C ALA A 122 25.15 -24.35 21.02
N ALA A 123 24.32 -25.38 20.79
CA ALA A 123 23.26 -25.30 19.79
C ALA A 123 22.30 -24.13 20.06
N GLY A 124 22.09 -23.29 19.04
CA GLY A 124 21.23 -22.10 19.11
C GLY A 124 21.90 -20.84 19.69
N VAL A 125 23.16 -20.93 20.13
CA VAL A 125 23.96 -19.75 20.48
C VAL A 125 24.27 -18.96 19.20
N ARG A 126 24.10 -17.64 19.26
CA ARG A 126 24.36 -16.72 18.15
C ARG A 126 25.52 -15.80 18.49
N ASP A 127 26.54 -15.78 17.64
CA ASP A 127 27.68 -14.87 17.75
C ASP A 127 27.78 -14.01 16.50
N ALA A 128 27.90 -12.69 16.66
CA ALA A 128 28.24 -11.79 15.58
C ALA A 128 29.75 -11.83 15.31
N VAL A 129 30.11 -12.01 14.05
CA VAL A 129 31.47 -11.85 13.54
C VAL A 129 31.66 -10.38 13.26
N VAL A 130 32.52 -9.74 14.03
CA VAL A 130 32.88 -8.33 13.91
C VAL A 130 34.20 -8.25 13.15
N LEU A 131 34.21 -7.48 12.07
CA LEU A 131 35.44 -7.14 11.36
C LEU A 131 35.99 -5.86 11.99
N GLU A 132 37.17 -5.98 12.59
CA GLU A 132 37.92 -4.87 13.20
C GLU A 132 39.06 -4.48 12.27
N VAL A 133 39.15 -3.20 11.89
CA VAL A 133 40.25 -2.67 11.07
C VAL A 133 40.87 -1.44 11.73
N TRP A 134 42.18 -1.26 11.55
CA TRP A 134 42.90 -0.10 12.06
C TRP A 134 44.15 0.16 11.21
N ASP A 135 44.68 1.37 11.30
CA ASP A 135 45.93 1.72 10.63
C ASP A 135 47.13 1.49 11.55
N GLU A 136 48.12 0.75 11.05
CA GLU A 136 49.36 0.45 11.75
C GLU A 136 50.58 1.00 11.00
N ALA A 137 51.56 1.53 11.75
CA ALA A 137 52.84 1.95 11.19
C ALA A 137 53.77 0.75 11.01
N LEU A 138 54.19 0.50 9.77
CA LEU A 138 55.13 -0.54 9.40
C LEU A 138 56.53 0.05 9.23
N SER A 139 57.47 -0.40 10.05
CA SER A 139 58.89 -0.08 9.92
C SER A 139 59.51 -0.83 8.75
N ALA A 140 60.54 -0.23 8.13
CA ALA A 140 61.33 -0.92 7.13
C ALA A 140 62.02 -2.19 7.67
N PHE A 141 62.24 -2.31 8.99
CA PHE A 141 62.79 -3.52 9.60
C PHE A 141 61.75 -4.62 9.85
N GLN A 142 60.44 -4.30 9.78
CA GLN A 142 59.36 -5.29 9.79
C GLN A 142 59.22 -5.96 8.42
N ASP A 143 59.30 -5.19 7.33
CA ASP A 143 59.31 -5.68 5.94
C ASP A 143 60.54 -5.19 5.16
N PRO A 144 61.73 -5.77 5.45
CA PRO A 144 62.99 -5.31 4.88
C PRO A 144 63.10 -5.56 3.37
N LEU A 145 62.39 -6.56 2.83
CA LEU A 145 62.44 -6.87 1.41
C LEU A 145 61.70 -5.84 0.56
N ALA A 146 60.62 -5.25 1.08
CA ALA A 146 59.83 -4.27 0.36
C ALA A 146 60.24 -2.81 0.62
N LEU A 147 60.77 -2.50 1.81
CA LEU A 147 60.94 -1.12 2.27
C LEU A 147 62.39 -0.63 2.36
N LEU A 148 63.37 -1.51 2.53
CA LEU A 148 64.78 -1.12 2.47
C LEU A 148 65.26 -1.11 1.02
N GLU A 149 65.92 -0.04 0.60
CA GLU A 149 66.46 0.08 -0.76
C GLU A 149 67.79 -0.68 -0.89
N PRO A 150 67.81 -1.84 -1.57
CA PRO A 150 69.01 -2.66 -1.64
C PRO A 150 70.14 -1.96 -2.39
N ALA A 151 69.84 -1.09 -3.36
CA ALA A 151 70.84 -0.38 -4.16
C ALA A 151 71.61 0.68 -3.36
N LEU A 152 71.06 1.15 -2.24
CA LEU A 152 71.71 2.13 -1.36
C LEU A 152 72.39 1.49 -0.14
N GLY A 153 72.48 0.15 -0.09
CA GLY A 153 73.01 -0.57 1.05
C GLY A 153 71.99 -0.80 2.18
N GLY A 154 70.70 -0.75 1.87
CA GLY A 154 69.61 -1.00 2.82
C GLY A 154 69.38 0.10 3.88
N PRO A 155 69.48 1.41 3.57
CA PRO A 155 69.19 2.46 4.54
C PRO A 155 67.69 2.50 4.88
N ASP A 156 67.38 2.74 6.16
CA ASP A 156 66.03 3.11 6.59
C ASP A 156 65.74 4.56 6.14
N THR A 157 64.61 4.77 5.47
CA THR A 157 64.27 6.06 4.86
C THR A 157 62.88 6.53 5.26
N THR A 158 61.87 5.65 5.20
CA THR A 158 60.47 5.99 5.47
C THR A 158 59.71 4.76 5.97
N ALA A 159 58.74 4.99 6.84
CA ALA A 159 57.76 3.97 7.23
C ALA A 159 56.58 3.91 6.25
N ARG A 160 55.74 2.89 6.37
CA ARG A 160 54.43 2.81 5.70
C ARG A 160 53.30 2.76 6.72
N VAL A 161 52.10 3.11 6.27
CA VAL A 161 50.87 2.88 7.01
C VAL A 161 50.14 1.76 6.30
N GLN A 162 49.75 0.73 7.04
CA GLN A 162 49.01 -0.42 6.53
C GLN A 162 47.70 -0.54 7.32
N THR A 163 46.59 -0.69 6.59
CA THR A 163 45.30 -1.06 7.18
C THR A 163 45.32 -2.54 7.51
N CYS A 164 45.34 -2.85 8.80
CA CYS A 164 45.30 -4.20 9.35
C CYS A 164 43.85 -4.62 9.59
N LEU A 165 43.63 -5.94 9.74
CA LEU A 165 42.32 -6.50 10.08
C LEU A 165 42.47 -7.55 11.19
N ALA A 166 41.42 -7.71 11.98
CA ALA A 166 41.21 -8.84 12.87
C ALA A 166 39.73 -9.24 12.87
N LEU A 167 39.46 -10.51 13.16
CA LEU A 167 38.10 -11.00 13.39
C LEU A 167 37.84 -11.09 14.90
N LYS A 168 36.69 -10.57 15.31
CA LYS A 168 36.24 -10.62 16.68
C LYS A 168 34.85 -11.26 16.77
N LEU A 169 34.53 -11.83 17.92
CA LEU A 169 33.20 -12.37 18.21
C LEU A 169 32.51 -11.56 19.30
N LYS A 170 31.26 -11.17 19.04
CA LYS A 170 30.36 -10.60 20.04
C LYS A 170 29.18 -11.53 20.24
N ARG A 171 28.96 -11.97 21.48
CA ARG A 171 27.81 -12.80 21.88
C ARG A 171 26.55 -11.96 21.79
N LEU A 172 25.61 -12.40 20.94
CA LEU A 172 24.35 -11.70 20.77
C LEU A 172 23.37 -11.98 21.91
N GLN A 173 22.75 -10.93 22.43
CA GLN A 173 21.61 -11.00 23.33
C GLN A 173 20.30 -11.26 22.56
N PRO A 174 19.23 -11.69 23.25
CA PRO A 174 17.92 -11.86 22.61
C PRO A 174 17.42 -10.56 22.00
N GLY A 175 17.26 -10.53 20.67
CA GLY A 175 16.79 -9.36 19.93
C GLY A 175 17.89 -8.59 19.19
N GLU A 176 19.16 -8.83 19.49
CA GLU A 176 20.28 -8.22 18.75
C GLU A 176 20.49 -8.88 17.38
N ASP A 177 20.84 -8.04 16.41
CA ASP A 177 21.15 -8.41 15.03
C ASP A 177 22.32 -7.57 14.47
N CYS A 178 22.54 -7.64 13.15
CA CYS A 178 23.65 -6.94 12.48
C CYS A 178 23.66 -5.42 12.65
N GLY A 179 22.50 -4.80 12.89
CA GLY A 179 22.34 -3.33 12.84
C GLY A 179 22.31 -2.64 14.20
N ASP A 180 22.38 -3.39 15.30
CA ASP A 180 22.18 -2.88 16.66
C ASP A 180 23.29 -3.39 17.60
N LEU A 181 24.55 -3.17 17.23
CA LEU A 181 25.72 -3.54 18.03
C LEU A 181 26.52 -2.30 18.39
N ASP A 182 26.66 -2.05 19.69
CA ASP A 182 27.57 -1.04 20.23
C ASP A 182 29.01 -1.55 20.12
N LEU A 183 29.78 -0.99 19.18
CA LEU A 183 31.13 -1.43 18.81
C LEU A 183 32.17 -0.30 18.83
N ASP A 184 31.75 0.93 19.12
CA ASP A 184 32.60 2.11 19.08
C ASP A 184 33.48 2.21 20.34
N ASP A 185 34.70 2.72 20.18
CA ASP A 185 35.57 3.04 21.30
C ASP A 185 35.18 4.38 21.93
N ASP A 186 34.84 4.39 23.23
CA ASP A 186 34.74 5.61 24.02
C ASP A 186 36.07 5.91 24.74
N PHE A 187 36.98 6.61 24.04
CA PHE A 187 38.25 7.06 24.64
C PHE A 187 38.05 8.00 25.84
N GLY A 188 36.91 8.70 25.95
CA GLY A 188 36.59 9.57 27.07
C GLY A 188 36.35 8.83 28.38
N SER A 189 35.92 7.57 28.28
CA SER A 189 35.75 6.63 29.39
C SER A 189 37.02 5.86 29.78
N ARG A 190 38.11 5.98 28.99
CA ARG A 190 39.41 5.37 29.30
C ARG A 190 40.13 6.16 30.40
N GLY A 191 41.14 5.55 31.01
CA GLY A 191 41.99 6.20 32.01
C GLY A 191 42.78 7.36 31.41
N ARG A 192 42.87 8.48 32.13
CA ARG A 192 43.50 9.71 31.66
C ARG A 192 44.94 9.85 32.13
N LEU A 193 45.74 10.59 31.36
CA LEU A 193 47.11 10.96 31.69
C LEU A 193 47.25 12.48 31.86
N THR A 194 47.96 12.88 32.90
CA THR A 194 48.45 14.25 33.11
C THR A 194 49.97 14.22 33.11
N VAL A 195 50.59 15.07 32.30
CA VAL A 195 52.04 15.25 32.22
C VAL A 195 52.36 16.68 32.60
N THR A 196 53.31 16.85 33.53
CA THR A 196 53.74 18.18 33.99
C THR A 196 55.26 18.29 34.02
N PRO A 197 55.81 19.46 33.72
CA PRO A 197 57.24 19.69 33.91
C PRO A 197 57.57 19.82 35.40
N SER A 198 58.83 19.57 35.75
CA SER A 198 59.36 19.90 37.07
C SER A 198 59.20 21.41 37.35
N PRO A 199 58.75 21.79 38.56
CA PRO A 199 58.46 23.17 38.91
C PRO A 199 59.74 24.01 38.90
N THR A 200 59.62 25.28 38.49
CA THR A 200 60.71 26.25 38.59
C THR A 200 60.94 26.62 40.05
N THR A 201 62.06 26.21 40.63
CA THR A 201 62.50 26.65 41.96
C THR A 201 63.27 27.97 41.85
N VAL A 202 62.87 28.99 42.61
CA VAL A 202 63.62 30.25 42.69
C VAL A 202 64.66 30.12 43.79
N ILE A 203 65.96 30.18 43.43
CA ILE A 203 67.04 30.19 44.42
C ILE A 203 67.08 31.60 45.07
N PRO A 204 66.87 31.75 46.40
CA PRO A 204 66.87 33.06 47.03
C PRO A 204 68.29 33.65 47.09
N GLY A 205 68.47 34.87 46.59
CA GLY A 205 69.74 35.61 46.63
C GLY A 205 69.58 37.06 46.12
N PRO A 206 70.62 37.93 46.24
CA PRO A 206 70.57 39.33 45.80
C PRO A 206 70.41 39.52 44.28
N CYS A 207 70.52 38.43 43.51
CA CYS A 207 69.99 38.28 42.15
C CYS A 207 69.28 36.92 42.10
N PRO A 208 67.94 36.86 42.25
CA PRO A 208 67.23 35.60 42.14
C PRO A 208 67.34 35.11 40.69
N VAL A 209 68.10 34.03 40.50
CA VAL A 209 68.11 33.29 39.24
C VAL A 209 67.03 32.22 39.37
N PRO A 210 65.98 32.23 38.53
CA PRO A 210 65.09 31.08 38.47
C PRO A 210 65.94 29.88 38.05
N ASP A 211 65.98 28.85 38.90
CA ASP A 211 66.47 27.55 38.46
C ASP A 211 65.53 27.09 37.35
N SER A 212 66.08 26.61 36.25
CA SER A 212 65.33 26.28 35.05
C SER A 212 64.52 25.00 35.29
N GLY A 213 63.41 25.12 36.04
CA GLY A 213 62.38 24.10 36.07
C GLY A 213 61.80 23.90 34.67
N GLY A 214 61.46 22.66 34.33
CA GLY A 214 61.14 22.27 32.97
C GLY A 214 61.63 20.87 32.65
N TYR A 215 61.63 20.56 31.36
CA TYR A 215 62.35 19.44 30.79
C TYR A 215 63.87 19.68 30.90
N SER A 216 64.58 18.79 31.59
CA SER A 216 66.03 18.93 31.86
C SER A 216 66.91 18.19 30.84
N GLY A 217 66.31 17.49 29.88
CA GLY A 217 67.04 16.81 28.82
C GLY A 217 67.68 17.77 27.81
N PHE A 218 68.78 17.32 27.20
CA PHE A 218 69.61 18.13 26.31
C PHE A 218 69.05 18.26 24.89
N GLU A 219 68.28 17.28 24.42
CA GLU A 219 67.83 17.16 23.03
C GLU A 219 66.32 17.45 22.87
N HIS A 220 65.85 17.45 21.62
CA HIS A 220 64.42 17.60 21.31
C HIS A 220 63.81 16.25 20.95
N TYR A 221 62.73 15.87 21.64
CA TYR A 221 62.13 14.55 21.51
C TYR A 221 60.61 14.62 21.40
N LEU A 222 60.02 13.54 20.88
CA LEU A 222 58.59 13.26 20.97
C LEU A 222 58.41 12.05 21.88
N TYR A 223 58.05 12.31 23.14
CA TYR A 223 57.82 11.24 24.09
C TYR A 223 56.54 10.49 23.76
N ARG A 224 56.54 9.18 24.00
CA ARG A 224 55.38 8.31 23.94
C ARG A 224 55.25 7.55 25.26
N ILE A 225 54.09 7.63 25.87
CA ILE A 225 53.66 6.75 26.97
C ILE A 225 52.64 5.80 26.37
N GLU A 226 52.88 4.48 26.42
CA GLU A 226 52.00 3.45 25.85
C GLU A 226 51.64 2.42 26.93
N ILE A 227 50.37 2.03 27.00
CA ILE A 227 49.92 0.95 27.87
C ILE A 227 50.44 -0.39 27.32
N ALA A 228 51.16 -1.13 28.15
CA ALA A 228 51.71 -2.44 27.84
C ALA A 228 50.71 -3.55 28.23
N GLU A 229 50.98 -4.78 27.80
CA GLU A 229 50.19 -5.93 28.24
C GLU A 229 50.16 -6.03 29.78
N PRO A 230 49.00 -6.25 30.40
CA PRO A 230 48.91 -6.37 31.84
C PRO A 230 49.63 -7.62 32.33
N LYS A 231 50.29 -7.52 33.49
CA LYS A 231 50.93 -8.68 34.13
C LYS A 231 50.16 -9.05 35.38
N ALA A 232 49.69 -10.29 35.46
CA ALA A 232 48.87 -10.78 36.57
C ALA A 232 47.66 -9.87 36.87
N GLY A 233 47.02 -9.29 35.84
CA GLY A 233 45.88 -8.39 35.97
C GLY A 233 46.22 -6.93 36.34
N VAL A 234 47.51 -6.59 36.50
CA VAL A 234 47.96 -5.23 36.81
C VAL A 234 48.27 -4.48 35.51
N ALA A 235 47.66 -3.30 35.33
CA ALA A 235 47.92 -2.41 34.20
C ALA A 235 49.33 -1.81 34.28
N ARG A 236 50.05 -1.86 33.15
CA ARG A 236 51.44 -1.37 33.03
C ARG A 236 51.55 -0.40 31.86
N PHE A 237 52.54 0.47 31.90
CA PHE A 237 52.90 1.34 30.78
C PHE A 237 54.38 1.18 30.45
N LYS A 238 54.72 1.37 29.18
CA LYS A 238 56.07 1.50 28.65
C LYS A 238 56.23 2.88 28.05
N TRP A 239 57.45 3.40 28.02
CA TRP A 239 57.70 4.75 27.51
C TRP A 239 58.92 4.81 26.60
N SER A 240 58.92 5.79 25.71
CA SER A 240 60.01 6.04 24.78
C SER A 240 60.17 7.53 24.51
N GLN A 241 61.40 8.04 24.56
CA GLN A 241 61.73 9.40 24.12
C GLN A 241 61.76 9.54 22.58
N PHE A 242 61.86 8.41 21.86
CA PHE A 242 61.88 8.36 20.39
C PHE A 242 60.53 7.95 19.79
N ASN A 243 59.42 8.15 20.51
CA ASN A 243 58.07 7.71 20.13
C ASN A 243 57.98 6.22 19.66
N GLY A 244 58.79 5.35 20.28
CA GLY A 244 58.87 3.92 19.94
C GLY A 244 59.57 3.64 18.60
N GLY A 245 60.35 4.59 18.09
CA GLY A 245 61.11 4.51 16.84
C GLY A 245 62.43 3.76 16.92
N LEU A 246 62.93 3.45 18.12
CA LEU A 246 64.17 2.68 18.28
C LEU A 246 63.90 1.19 18.03
N VAL A 247 64.26 0.71 16.85
CA VAL A 247 63.95 -0.64 16.36
C VAL A 247 65.14 -1.26 15.65
N GLY A 248 65.15 -2.58 15.48
CA GLY A 248 66.19 -3.27 14.73
C GLY A 248 65.81 -4.71 14.40
N ARG A 249 66.77 -5.45 13.83
CA ARG A 249 66.70 -6.90 13.70
C ARG A 249 67.91 -7.55 14.36
N GLY A 250 67.71 -8.75 14.89
CA GLY A 250 68.80 -9.48 15.52
C GLY A 250 68.57 -10.98 15.56
N GLU A 251 69.54 -11.72 16.07
CA GLU A 251 69.54 -13.17 16.27
C GLU A 251 69.61 -13.48 17.76
N TYR A 252 68.69 -14.31 18.28
CA TYR A 252 68.61 -14.64 19.69
C TYR A 252 69.33 -15.93 20.05
N THR A 253 70.20 -15.86 21.05
CA THR A 253 70.87 -17.03 21.66
C THR A 253 70.45 -17.13 23.13
N PRO A 254 69.69 -18.17 23.53
CA PRO A 254 69.31 -18.37 24.93
C PRO A 254 70.52 -18.79 25.78
N ILE A 255 70.61 -18.26 27.01
CA ILE A 255 71.58 -18.69 28.02
C ILE A 255 70.90 -19.65 29.00
N ASP A 256 69.70 -19.29 29.47
CA ASP A 256 68.82 -20.11 30.29
C ASP A 256 67.34 -19.75 30.01
N ALA A 257 66.43 -20.18 30.89
CA ALA A 257 64.99 -19.97 30.72
C ALA A 257 64.51 -18.52 30.88
N SER A 258 65.32 -17.63 31.47
CA SER A 258 64.95 -16.23 31.74
C SER A 258 66.02 -15.21 31.31
N SER A 259 67.07 -15.66 30.62
CA SER A 259 68.15 -14.81 30.09
C SER A 259 68.69 -15.29 28.75
N GLY A 260 69.29 -14.38 28.00
CA GLY A 260 69.88 -14.68 26.69
C GLY A 260 70.60 -13.47 26.11
N THR A 261 71.00 -13.57 24.85
CA THR A 261 71.62 -12.47 24.11
C THR A 261 70.96 -12.29 22.75
N VAL A 262 70.90 -11.07 22.24
CA VAL A 262 70.47 -10.76 20.87
C VAL A 262 71.60 -10.06 20.14
N ALA A 263 72.18 -10.72 19.14
CA ALA A 263 73.16 -10.11 18.25
C ALA A 263 72.43 -9.21 17.25
N ILE A 264 72.72 -7.91 17.24
CA ILE A 264 72.04 -6.95 16.37
C ILE A 264 72.59 -7.08 14.95
N THR A 265 71.72 -7.42 14.00
CA THR A 265 72.08 -7.60 12.58
C THR A 265 71.66 -6.42 11.71
N ALA A 266 70.75 -5.57 12.18
CA ALA A 266 70.32 -4.36 11.48
C ALA A 266 70.05 -3.20 12.46
N ASN A 267 70.36 -1.97 12.02
CA ASN A 267 70.20 -0.69 12.74
C ASN A 267 71.11 -0.44 13.96
N LEU A 268 72.25 -1.13 14.06
CA LEU A 268 73.17 -0.98 15.20
C LEU A 268 73.62 0.48 15.42
N SER A 269 73.91 1.21 14.34
CA SER A 269 74.40 2.60 14.42
C SER A 269 73.42 3.55 15.10
N MET A 270 72.11 3.35 14.91
CA MET A 270 71.08 4.18 15.57
C MET A 270 70.99 3.86 17.06
N LEU A 271 71.14 2.58 17.44
CA LEU A 271 71.15 2.15 18.83
C LEU A 271 72.37 2.72 19.57
N GLU A 272 73.57 2.64 18.98
CA GLU A 272 74.79 3.21 19.55
C GLU A 272 74.74 4.75 19.68
N GLN A 273 74.04 5.42 18.77
CA GLN A 273 73.87 6.89 18.79
C GLN A 273 72.73 7.37 19.70
N SER A 274 71.88 6.47 20.20
CA SER A 274 70.72 6.83 21.03
C SER A 274 71.10 7.41 22.41
N GLY A 275 72.33 7.14 22.88
CA GLY A 275 72.82 7.57 24.20
C GLY A 275 72.21 6.81 25.39
N LEU A 276 71.60 5.64 25.14
CA LEU A 276 70.97 4.79 26.15
C LEU A 276 71.69 3.44 26.26
N ASP A 277 71.91 2.95 27.48
CA ASP A 277 72.55 1.66 27.75
C ASP A 277 71.56 0.56 28.16
N ASP A 278 70.37 0.93 28.67
CA ASP A 278 69.34 0.02 29.18
C ASP A 278 67.98 0.25 28.50
N PHE A 279 67.25 -0.84 28.28
CA PHE A 279 65.99 -0.85 27.54
C PHE A 279 65.00 -1.90 28.05
N TYR A 280 63.71 -1.63 27.84
CA TYR A 280 62.70 -2.68 27.77
C TYR A 280 62.56 -3.16 26.33
N PHE A 281 62.78 -4.45 26.11
CA PHE A 281 62.88 -5.09 24.80
C PHE A 281 61.59 -5.84 24.45
N GLU A 282 61.13 -5.70 23.21
CA GLU A 282 60.02 -6.47 22.64
C GLU A 282 60.42 -7.02 21.26
N ALA A 283 60.42 -8.34 21.07
CA ALA A 283 60.51 -8.96 19.74
C ALA A 283 59.10 -9.21 19.20
N LEU A 284 58.86 -8.80 17.94
CA LEU A 284 57.54 -8.89 17.31
C LEU A 284 57.58 -9.78 16.07
N ALA A 285 56.47 -10.44 15.80
CA ALA A 285 56.25 -11.26 14.61
C ALA A 285 54.86 -11.01 14.03
N PHE A 286 54.73 -11.06 12.71
CA PHE A 286 53.43 -11.09 12.04
C PHE A 286 52.79 -12.47 12.25
N ASP A 287 51.55 -12.50 12.75
CA ASP A 287 50.77 -13.72 12.85
C ASP A 287 49.74 -13.78 11.71
N PRO A 288 49.90 -14.69 10.72
CA PRO A 288 48.95 -14.80 9.62
C PRO A 288 47.55 -15.24 10.03
N ALA A 289 47.40 -15.93 11.17
CA ALA A 289 46.11 -16.37 11.65
C ALA A 289 45.33 -15.21 12.32
N ASP A 290 46.04 -14.26 12.94
CA ASP A 290 45.43 -13.09 13.59
C ASP A 290 45.47 -11.82 12.72
N GLY A 291 46.23 -11.81 11.63
CA GLY A 291 46.28 -10.75 10.63
C GLY A 291 47.12 -9.52 10.97
N HIS A 292 47.89 -9.53 12.07
CA HIS A 292 48.68 -8.38 12.55
C HIS A 292 49.97 -8.78 13.30
N TRP A 293 50.82 -7.79 13.60
CA TRP A 293 52.06 -7.99 14.37
C TRP A 293 51.78 -8.08 15.87
N ARG A 294 52.37 -9.08 16.54
CA ARG A 294 52.25 -9.29 18.00
C ARG A 294 53.61 -9.38 18.67
N VAL A 295 53.70 -8.98 19.93
CA VAL A 295 54.87 -9.21 20.78
C VAL A 295 54.93 -10.71 21.09
N ARG A 296 56.05 -11.36 20.77
CA ARG A 296 56.27 -12.80 21.04
C ARG A 296 57.23 -13.04 22.19
N MET A 297 58.14 -12.09 22.41
CA MET A 297 59.11 -12.13 23.49
C MET A 297 59.29 -10.73 24.05
N SER A 298 59.38 -10.61 25.38
CA SER A 298 59.80 -9.38 26.03
C SER A 298 60.90 -9.64 27.07
N ALA A 299 61.72 -8.65 27.34
CA ALA A 299 62.83 -8.75 28.29
C ALA A 299 63.29 -7.37 28.78
N GLN A 300 64.08 -7.34 29.85
CA GLN A 300 64.98 -6.21 30.10
C GLN A 300 66.26 -6.42 29.31
N ALA A 301 66.75 -5.40 28.63
CA ALA A 301 67.90 -5.47 27.74
C ALA A 301 68.94 -4.41 28.09
N ALA A 302 70.21 -4.79 28.10
CA ALA A 302 71.33 -3.86 28.22
C ALA A 302 72.25 -3.97 27.00
N LEU A 303 72.69 -2.84 26.46
CA LEU A 303 73.60 -2.79 25.31
C LEU A 303 75.03 -3.10 25.75
N GLY A 304 75.54 -4.26 25.32
CA GLY A 304 76.90 -4.71 25.59
C GLY A 304 77.90 -4.31 24.48
N ALA A 305 79.18 -4.52 24.76
CA ALA A 305 80.24 -4.30 23.78
C ALA A 305 80.08 -5.23 22.55
N GLY A 306 80.26 -4.67 21.34
CA GLY A 306 80.23 -5.45 20.09
C GLY A 306 78.85 -5.67 19.47
N GLY A 307 77.87 -4.80 19.76
CA GLY A 307 76.56 -4.81 19.10
C GLY A 307 75.63 -5.94 19.51
N THR A 308 75.73 -6.38 20.78
CA THR A 308 74.90 -7.44 21.36
C THR A 308 74.10 -6.91 22.53
N LEU A 309 72.80 -7.22 22.58
CA LEU A 309 71.93 -6.92 23.72
C LEU A 309 71.94 -8.10 24.69
N ALA A 310 72.27 -7.85 25.96
CA ALA A 310 72.14 -8.83 27.04
C ALA A 310 70.71 -8.78 27.59
N LEU A 311 69.98 -9.89 27.50
CA LEU A 311 68.58 -9.99 27.95
C LEU A 311 68.47 -10.68 29.31
N THR A 312 67.65 -10.10 30.18
CA THR A 312 67.25 -10.66 31.48
C THR A 312 65.73 -10.55 31.64
N ALA A 313 65.15 -11.35 32.55
CA ALA A 313 63.71 -11.44 32.74
C ALA A 313 62.94 -11.71 31.43
N VAL A 314 63.49 -12.61 30.61
CA VAL A 314 62.89 -13.01 29.33
C VAL A 314 61.55 -13.71 29.59
N GLU A 315 60.52 -13.23 28.91
CA GLU A 315 59.16 -13.80 28.91
C GLU A 315 58.72 -14.03 27.46
N GLY A 316 58.06 -15.17 27.21
CA GLY A 316 57.62 -15.57 25.86
C GLY A 316 58.67 -16.38 25.09
N SER A 317 58.61 -16.35 23.77
CA SER A 317 59.48 -17.14 22.89
C SER A 317 59.92 -16.36 21.66
N TRP A 318 61.15 -16.61 21.21
CA TRP A 318 61.69 -15.96 20.03
C TRP A 318 60.88 -16.29 18.76
N PRO A 319 60.61 -15.31 17.87
CA PRO A 319 59.97 -15.55 16.58
C PRO A 319 60.75 -16.51 15.64
N ALA A 320 60.48 -17.81 15.71
CA ALA A 320 60.95 -18.82 14.74
C ALA A 320 59.95 -18.95 13.57
N PRO A 321 60.37 -19.34 12.35
CA PRO A 321 61.65 -19.94 11.96
C PRO A 321 62.67 -18.95 11.34
N MET A 322 62.50 -17.64 11.50
CA MET A 322 63.38 -16.66 10.87
C MET A 322 64.77 -16.63 11.52
N GLU A 323 65.85 -16.58 10.72
CA GLU A 323 67.24 -16.43 11.21
C GLU A 323 67.42 -15.13 12.02
N THR A 324 66.68 -14.08 11.67
CA THR A 324 66.63 -12.82 12.43
C THR A 324 65.19 -12.39 12.66
N ALA A 325 64.88 -11.77 13.80
CA ALA A 325 63.56 -11.23 14.11
C ALA A 325 63.60 -9.72 14.33
N PHE A 326 62.48 -9.06 14.07
CA PHE A 326 62.28 -7.64 14.35
C PHE A 326 62.08 -7.42 15.85
N PHE A 327 62.73 -6.40 16.39
CA PHE A 327 62.55 -5.97 17.77
C PHE A 327 62.40 -4.47 17.89
N ARG A 328 61.75 -4.05 18.99
CA ARG A 328 61.59 -2.66 19.41
C ARG A 328 62.13 -2.48 20.82
N LEU A 329 62.82 -1.37 21.02
CA LEU A 329 63.38 -0.96 22.30
C LEU A 329 62.59 0.23 22.87
N TRP A 330 62.31 0.15 24.16
CA TRP A 330 61.66 1.18 24.96
C TRP A 330 62.62 1.62 26.05
N ASN A 331 62.50 2.85 26.55
CA ASN A 331 63.34 3.33 27.64
C ASN A 331 63.07 2.56 28.95
N GLY A 332 61.82 2.14 29.18
CA GLY A 332 61.47 1.36 30.36
C GLY A 332 59.99 0.98 30.44
N ILE A 333 59.65 0.25 31.50
CA ILE A 333 58.30 -0.23 31.81
C ILE A 333 57.99 -0.01 33.30
N GLY A 334 56.77 0.40 33.64
CA GLY A 334 56.30 0.65 35.01
C GLY A 334 54.82 0.28 35.19
N ASN A 335 54.33 0.25 36.44
CA ASN A 335 52.91 0.01 36.70
C ASN A 335 52.14 1.33 36.72
N VAL A 336 50.92 1.33 36.19
CA VAL A 336 50.05 2.53 36.19
C VAL A 336 49.71 2.96 37.62
N GLY A 337 49.47 1.99 38.51
CA GLY A 337 49.13 2.23 39.91
C GLY A 337 50.22 2.89 40.76
N ASP A 338 51.47 2.92 40.26
CA ASP A 338 52.59 3.56 40.96
C ASP A 338 52.62 5.09 40.74
N PHE A 339 51.78 5.61 39.83
CA PHE A 339 51.71 7.03 39.46
C PHE A 339 50.30 7.64 39.58
N PRO A 340 49.62 7.59 40.75
CA PRO A 340 48.28 8.17 40.93
C PRO A 340 48.27 9.72 40.92
N LEU A 341 47.09 10.30 40.65
CA LEU A 341 46.82 11.73 40.83
C LEU A 341 47.04 12.20 42.28
N GLY A 342 47.66 13.37 42.45
CA GLY A 342 47.81 14.03 43.75
C GLY A 342 49.05 13.65 44.57
N LEU A 343 50.03 12.96 43.98
CA LEU A 343 51.31 12.65 44.63
C LEU A 343 52.16 13.92 44.92
N PRO A 344 53.07 13.88 45.92
CA PRO A 344 54.02 14.95 46.19
C PRO A 344 54.94 15.22 44.99
N LEU A 345 55.60 16.39 45.02
CA LEU A 345 56.46 16.98 43.97
C LEU A 345 57.66 16.12 43.50
N ASP A 346 57.75 14.85 43.85
CA ASP A 346 58.92 13.99 43.58
C ASP A 346 58.61 12.81 42.62
N ASN A 347 57.40 12.72 42.06
CA ASN A 347 57.02 11.61 41.15
C ASN A 347 57.46 11.84 39.69
N GLU A 348 58.78 11.95 39.49
CA GLU A 348 59.43 12.14 38.20
C GLU A 348 59.54 10.81 37.43
N LEU A 349 59.20 10.83 36.14
CA LEU A 349 59.41 9.72 35.21
C LEU A 349 60.87 9.70 34.73
N ASN A 350 61.31 10.79 34.10
CA ASN A 350 62.68 11.02 33.61
C ASN A 350 62.85 12.48 33.15
N ASP A 351 64.07 13.02 33.16
CA ASP A 351 64.44 14.34 32.58
C ASP A 351 63.51 15.50 33.00
N GLY A 352 63.06 15.54 34.25
CA GLY A 352 62.14 16.56 34.75
C GLY A 352 60.70 16.43 34.23
N ILE A 353 60.34 15.31 33.57
CA ILE A 353 58.97 14.98 33.14
C ILE A 353 58.28 14.21 34.26
N ARG A 354 57.09 14.65 34.67
CA ARG A 354 56.26 14.00 35.69
C ARG A 354 54.96 13.53 35.08
N ILE A 355 54.50 12.35 35.49
CA ILE A 355 53.26 11.77 34.99
C ILE A 355 52.32 11.40 36.14
N ALA A 356 51.02 11.47 35.86
CA ALA A 356 49.98 11.00 36.77
C ALA A 356 48.81 10.40 35.97
N PHE A 357 48.41 9.20 36.38
CA PHE A 357 47.31 8.43 35.83
C PHE A 357 46.09 8.45 36.75
N ASP A 358 44.91 8.28 36.18
CA ASP A 358 43.70 7.94 36.96
C ASP A 358 43.86 6.56 37.64
N MET A 359 43.13 6.34 38.74
CA MET A 359 43.18 5.07 39.46
C MET A 359 42.76 3.89 38.55
N PRO A 360 43.52 2.79 38.50
CA PRO A 360 43.25 1.68 37.59
C PRO A 360 41.97 0.93 37.97
N ALA A 361 41.14 0.65 36.96
CA ALA A 361 39.97 -0.22 37.04
C ALA A 361 39.85 -1.04 35.73
N SER A 362 39.01 -2.10 35.75
CA SER A 362 38.81 -2.96 34.58
C SER A 362 38.37 -2.14 33.36
N GLY A 363 39.00 -2.37 32.22
CA GLY A 363 38.68 -1.69 30.95
C GLY A 363 39.19 -0.25 30.79
N LEU A 364 39.73 0.39 31.85
CA LEU A 364 40.23 1.78 31.78
C LEU A 364 41.53 1.90 30.99
N TYR A 365 42.44 0.92 31.09
CA TYR A 365 43.75 0.94 30.43
C TYR A 365 43.88 -0.28 29.53
N VAL A 366 43.80 -0.10 28.21
CA VAL A 366 43.90 -1.18 27.23
C VAL A 366 45.28 -1.19 26.57
N PRO A 367 45.92 -2.37 26.38
CA PRO A 367 47.20 -2.46 25.70
C PRO A 367 47.20 -1.75 24.35
N GLY A 368 48.23 -0.95 24.10
CA GLY A 368 48.37 -0.15 22.87
C GLY A 368 47.85 1.28 22.99
N ASP A 369 46.98 1.60 23.95
CA ASP A 369 46.58 2.99 24.26
C ASP A 369 47.82 3.83 24.55
N TYR A 370 47.87 5.06 24.03
CA TYR A 370 49.07 5.88 24.18
C TYR A 370 48.80 7.38 24.20
N TRP A 371 49.81 8.12 24.66
CA TRP A 371 49.90 9.57 24.61
C TRP A 371 51.25 9.96 24.02
N THR A 372 51.26 11.00 23.19
CA THR A 372 52.50 11.61 22.71
C THR A 372 52.57 13.08 23.07
N PHE A 373 53.78 13.57 23.35
CA PHE A 373 53.99 14.98 23.62
C PHE A 373 55.42 15.43 23.28
N PRO A 374 55.60 16.62 22.68
CA PRO A 374 56.91 17.13 22.34
C PRO A 374 57.62 17.67 23.59
N ALA A 375 58.82 17.17 23.89
CA ALA A 375 59.72 17.74 24.89
C ALA A 375 60.81 18.55 24.20
N ARG A 376 61.16 19.73 24.74
CA ARG A 376 62.13 20.64 24.14
C ARG A 376 63.12 21.12 25.21
N ALA A 377 64.42 21.02 24.91
CA ALA A 377 65.51 21.51 25.74
C ALA A 377 65.32 22.98 26.17
N ALA A 378 65.86 23.30 27.35
CA ALA A 378 65.71 24.61 27.99
C ALA A 378 66.23 25.76 27.12
N GLY A 379 65.47 26.86 27.06
CA GLY A 379 65.81 28.08 26.30
C GLY A 379 65.09 28.25 24.96
N VAL A 380 64.39 27.22 24.48
CA VAL A 380 63.46 27.32 23.34
C VAL A 380 62.05 27.66 23.86
N ALA A 381 61.33 28.54 23.16
CA ALA A 381 59.92 28.81 23.49
C ALA A 381 59.11 27.51 23.39
N PHE A 382 58.73 26.98 24.55
CA PHE A 382 57.96 25.76 24.72
C PHE A 382 56.63 26.12 25.39
N ASP A 383 55.53 25.53 24.90
CA ASP A 383 54.20 25.71 25.47
C ASP A 383 53.79 24.45 26.26
N PRO A 384 53.84 24.47 27.61
CA PRO A 384 53.38 23.36 28.44
C PRO A 384 51.90 23.02 28.23
N GLY A 385 51.10 23.92 27.65
CA GLY A 385 49.71 23.69 27.32
C GLY A 385 49.48 22.62 26.24
N VAL A 386 50.52 22.19 25.52
CA VAL A 386 50.42 21.08 24.54
C VAL A 386 50.73 19.70 25.13
N TRP A 387 51.08 19.62 26.43
CA TRP A 387 51.26 18.34 27.12
C TRP A 387 49.91 17.78 27.61
N PRO A 388 49.78 16.43 27.72
CA PRO A 388 48.56 15.81 28.22
C PRO A 388 48.15 16.37 29.58
N ASN A 389 46.92 16.86 29.72
CA ASN A 389 46.38 17.36 30.97
C ASN A 389 44.98 16.76 31.18
N ALA A 390 44.84 15.83 32.12
CA ALA A 390 43.66 14.97 32.25
C ALA A 390 43.17 14.42 30.90
N ALA A 391 44.12 14.12 30.01
CA ALA A 391 43.82 13.81 28.62
C ALA A 391 43.52 12.31 28.47
N PRO A 392 42.45 11.93 27.74
CA PRO A 392 42.24 10.54 27.34
C PRO A 392 43.38 10.09 26.41
N PRO A 393 43.60 8.78 26.22
CA PRO A 393 44.59 8.28 25.27
C PRO A 393 44.27 8.76 23.86
N GLN A 394 45.33 9.04 23.09
CA GLN A 394 45.25 9.29 21.65
C GLN A 394 44.87 8.01 20.90
N GLY A 395 45.27 6.86 21.45
CA GLY A 395 44.75 5.53 21.09
C GLY A 395 45.08 5.05 19.68
N VAL A 396 44.86 3.75 19.44
CA VAL A 396 44.68 3.20 18.10
C VAL A 396 43.19 3.23 17.82
N VAL A 397 42.78 3.91 16.76
CA VAL A 397 41.36 3.96 16.38
C VAL A 397 41.02 2.67 15.65
N HIS A 398 40.17 1.86 16.28
CA HIS A 398 39.66 0.63 15.69
C HIS A 398 38.28 0.89 15.10
N HIS A 399 38.16 0.62 13.81
CA HIS A 399 36.92 0.70 13.05
C HIS A 399 36.28 -0.69 13.04
N ARG A 400 35.06 -0.81 13.57
CA ARG A 400 34.39 -2.10 13.76
C ARG A 400 33.01 -2.10 13.11
N ALA A 401 32.68 -3.20 12.44
CA ALA A 401 31.34 -3.43 11.94
C ALA A 401 31.02 -4.92 11.84
N ALA A 402 29.73 -5.26 11.90
CA ALA A 402 29.28 -6.64 11.77
C ALA A 402 29.49 -7.17 10.34
N LEU A 403 30.23 -8.27 10.21
CA LEU A 403 30.46 -8.97 8.95
C LEU A 403 29.40 -10.05 8.70
N GLY A 404 28.93 -10.71 9.75
CA GLY A 404 27.92 -11.76 9.69
C GLY A 404 27.50 -12.24 11.07
N VAL A 405 26.44 -13.04 11.16
CA VAL A 405 26.03 -13.73 12.39
C VAL A 405 26.11 -15.23 12.18
N LEU A 406 26.76 -15.92 13.11
CA LEU A 406 26.86 -17.38 13.17
C LEU A 406 25.81 -17.91 14.13
N THR A 407 24.94 -18.81 13.66
CA THR A 407 24.08 -19.62 14.54
C THR A 407 24.71 -21.00 14.71
N TRP A 408 25.23 -21.31 15.90
CA TRP A 408 25.92 -22.57 16.15
C TRP A 408 24.94 -23.75 16.22
N SER A 409 25.31 -24.87 15.59
CA SER A 409 24.50 -26.10 15.52
C SER A 409 24.73 -27.07 16.68
N GLY A 410 25.76 -26.86 17.50
CA GLY A 410 26.17 -27.73 18.60
C GLY A 410 27.36 -27.17 19.36
N SER A 411 27.81 -27.88 20.40
CA SER A 411 29.04 -27.53 21.13
C SER A 411 30.30 -27.92 20.33
N PRO A 412 31.46 -27.29 20.58
CA PRO A 412 32.71 -27.64 19.90
C PRO A 412 33.09 -29.12 20.08
N PRO A 413 33.65 -29.81 19.06
CA PRO A 413 33.95 -29.29 17.72
C PRO A 413 32.69 -29.16 16.86
N THR A 414 32.50 -27.99 16.25
CA THR A 414 31.41 -27.71 15.31
C THR A 414 31.89 -26.86 14.15
N SER A 415 31.29 -27.04 12.98
CA SER A 415 31.65 -26.30 11.75
C SER A 415 30.41 -25.89 10.99
N LEU A 416 30.42 -24.68 10.44
CA LEU A 416 29.39 -24.08 9.60
C LEU A 416 29.95 -23.84 8.20
N ALA A 417 29.19 -24.16 7.17
CA ALA A 417 29.54 -23.87 5.78
C ALA A 417 28.44 -23.04 5.10
N LEU A 418 28.85 -22.04 4.32
CA LEU A 418 27.94 -21.18 3.56
C LEU A 418 27.05 -22.01 2.62
N GLY A 419 25.74 -21.75 2.64
CA GLY A 419 24.74 -22.43 1.81
C GLY A 419 24.23 -23.78 2.36
N LYS A 420 24.85 -24.31 3.43
CA LYS A 420 24.38 -25.50 4.15
C LYS A 420 23.87 -25.18 5.55
N ASP A 421 24.53 -24.25 6.24
CA ASP A 421 24.24 -23.86 7.61
C ASP A 421 23.82 -22.37 7.69
N ASP A 422 23.25 -21.97 8.84
CA ASP A 422 22.69 -20.63 9.07
C ASP A 422 23.81 -19.60 9.38
N ILE A 423 24.51 -19.18 8.32
CA ILE A 423 25.42 -18.02 8.33
C ILE A 423 24.65 -16.84 7.75
N HIS A 424 24.29 -15.88 8.60
CA HIS A 424 23.61 -14.67 8.18
C HIS A 424 24.62 -13.62 7.75
N ASP A 425 24.43 -13.05 6.56
CA ASP A 425 25.33 -12.07 5.96
C ASP A 425 24.94 -10.65 6.37
N CYS A 426 25.81 -9.95 7.11
CA CYS A 426 25.54 -8.58 7.56
C CYS A 426 26.04 -7.52 6.57
N ARG A 427 26.79 -7.91 5.53
CA ARG A 427 27.41 -6.99 4.59
C ARG A 427 26.34 -6.27 3.77
N GLN A 428 26.58 -4.99 3.48
CA GLN A 428 25.67 -4.13 2.73
C GLN A 428 26.20 -3.86 1.32
N PRO A 429 25.60 -4.44 0.26
CA PRO A 429 25.97 -4.11 -1.11
C PRO A 429 25.53 -2.66 -1.45
N PHE A 430 26.46 -1.81 -1.88
CA PHE A 430 26.15 -0.42 -2.26
C PHE A 430 26.34 -0.16 -3.77
N LEU A 431 25.42 0.63 -4.33
CA LEU A 431 25.53 1.18 -5.67
C LEU A 431 26.45 2.40 -5.68
N PRO A 432 27.19 2.67 -6.77
CA PRO A 432 27.88 3.96 -6.91
C PRO A 432 26.90 5.13 -6.75
N LEU A 433 27.30 6.18 -6.02
CA LEU A 433 26.47 7.34 -5.70
C LEU A 433 25.78 7.94 -6.95
N ALA A 434 26.49 7.97 -8.09
CA ALA A 434 25.97 8.46 -9.37
C ALA A 434 24.85 7.61 -10.00
N LYS A 435 24.60 6.39 -9.50
CA LYS A 435 23.59 5.44 -10.03
C LYS A 435 22.42 5.20 -9.07
N MET A 436 22.35 5.91 -7.94
CA MET A 436 21.23 5.85 -7.00
C MET A 436 20.02 6.70 -7.46
N ARG A 437 19.54 6.49 -8.69
CA ARG A 437 18.28 7.10 -9.18
C ARG A 437 17.31 6.01 -9.62
N GLY A 438 16.20 5.86 -8.88
CA GLY A 438 15.03 5.15 -9.41
C GLY A 438 14.29 5.99 -10.47
N CYS A 439 13.15 5.52 -10.95
CA CYS A 439 12.27 6.28 -11.87
C CYS A 439 11.61 7.52 -11.23
N CYS A 440 11.84 7.75 -9.92
CA CYS A 440 11.28 8.84 -9.16
C CYS A 440 12.12 10.11 -9.33
N ILE A 441 11.49 11.23 -9.66
CA ILE A 441 12.15 12.54 -9.66
C ILE A 441 12.44 12.97 -8.23
N TYR A 442 11.44 12.81 -7.35
CA TYR A 442 11.55 13.13 -5.94
C TYR A 442 11.16 11.96 -5.04
N THR A 443 11.83 11.85 -3.91
CA THR A 443 11.49 10.90 -2.84
C THR A 443 11.02 11.65 -1.61
N VAL A 444 9.98 11.13 -0.97
CA VAL A 444 9.43 11.68 0.28
C VAL A 444 9.58 10.64 1.38
N GLY A 445 10.09 11.05 2.54
CA GLY A 445 10.12 10.25 3.76
C GLY A 445 9.37 10.96 4.89
N ASP A 446 8.96 10.24 5.92
CA ASP A 446 8.23 10.81 7.07
C ASP A 446 9.13 11.58 8.07
N GLY A 447 10.45 11.56 7.84
CA GLY A 447 11.44 12.22 8.69
C GLY A 447 11.65 11.55 10.05
N ARG A 448 11.04 10.38 10.28
CA ARG A 448 11.15 9.60 11.52
C ARG A 448 11.63 8.18 11.26
N HIS A 449 10.89 7.44 10.43
CA HIS A 449 11.13 6.04 10.09
C HIS A 449 11.55 5.84 8.63
N SER A 450 11.40 6.88 7.79
CA SER A 450 11.93 6.94 6.45
C SER A 450 12.40 8.36 6.10
N PHE A 451 13.48 8.43 5.34
CA PHE A 451 14.08 9.70 4.90
C PHE A 451 14.00 9.81 3.38
N GLY A 452 13.68 10.99 2.87
CA GLY A 452 13.62 11.31 1.44
C GLY A 452 14.20 12.70 1.19
N GLN A 453 14.22 13.13 -0.07
CA GLN A 453 14.60 14.51 -0.42
C GLN A 453 13.64 15.54 0.16
N PHE A 454 12.38 15.15 0.38
CA PHE A 454 11.36 15.96 1.05
C PHE A 454 10.79 15.20 2.25
N THR A 455 10.30 15.96 3.24
CA THR A 455 9.55 15.45 4.40
C THR A 455 8.03 15.62 4.27
N SER A 456 7.58 16.30 3.20
CA SER A 456 6.17 16.52 2.88
C SER A 456 5.93 16.19 1.41
N ILE A 457 4.82 15.50 1.15
CA ILE A 457 4.34 15.19 -0.20
C ILE A 457 3.94 16.48 -0.91
N GLN A 458 3.28 17.43 -0.23
CA GLN A 458 2.97 18.74 -0.81
C GLN A 458 4.22 19.47 -1.29
N ALA A 459 5.28 19.50 -0.47
CA ALA A 459 6.53 20.14 -0.86
C ALA A 459 7.16 19.50 -2.10
N ALA A 460 7.08 18.17 -2.23
CA ALA A 460 7.55 17.45 -3.41
C ALA A 460 6.69 17.74 -4.66
N VAL A 461 5.37 17.86 -4.51
CA VAL A 461 4.44 18.26 -5.59
C VAL A 461 4.73 19.68 -6.06
N ASP A 462 4.97 20.61 -5.13
CA ASP A 462 5.28 22.00 -5.46
C ASP A 462 6.62 22.13 -6.20
N ALA A 463 7.58 21.28 -5.86
CA ALA A 463 8.89 21.22 -6.51
C ALA A 463 8.88 20.60 -7.91
N LEU A 464 7.82 19.87 -8.31
CA LEU A 464 7.78 19.23 -9.63
C LEU A 464 7.93 20.24 -10.76
N PRO A 465 8.63 19.87 -11.85
CA PRO A 465 8.74 20.73 -13.02
C PRO A 465 7.38 20.84 -13.75
N VAL A 466 7.29 21.74 -14.72
CA VAL A 466 6.02 22.05 -15.41
C VAL A 466 5.51 20.86 -16.23
N GLU A 467 6.41 20.00 -16.71
CA GLU A 467 6.11 18.79 -17.46
C GLU A 467 5.61 17.60 -16.61
N GLY A 468 5.64 17.70 -15.28
CA GLY A 468 5.23 16.66 -14.35
C GLY A 468 6.37 15.76 -13.87
N GLY A 469 6.03 14.59 -13.33
CA GLY A 469 7.02 13.68 -12.78
C GLY A 469 6.45 12.63 -11.84
N THR A 470 7.32 11.69 -11.44
CA THR A 470 6.99 10.65 -10.46
C THR A 470 7.55 11.01 -9.08
N ILE A 471 6.69 11.04 -8.07
CA ILE A 471 7.03 11.19 -6.65
C ILE A 471 6.87 9.82 -5.99
N CYS A 472 7.93 9.36 -5.31
CA CYS A 472 7.89 8.11 -4.56
C CYS A 472 7.85 8.38 -3.06
N VAL A 473 6.75 7.98 -2.43
CA VAL A 473 6.47 8.22 -1.02
C VAL A 473 6.80 6.96 -0.23
N ARG A 474 7.85 7.02 0.59
CA ARG A 474 8.34 5.88 1.37
C ARG A 474 7.37 5.49 2.48
N LYS A 475 7.60 4.33 3.11
CA LYS A 475 6.83 3.88 4.29
C LYS A 475 6.78 4.98 5.35
N GLY A 476 5.63 5.17 5.98
CA GLY A 476 5.45 6.24 6.97
C GLY A 476 4.01 6.75 7.01
N THR A 477 3.72 7.54 8.04
CA THR A 477 2.45 8.27 8.16
C THR A 477 2.67 9.74 7.85
N TYR A 478 1.90 10.26 6.89
CA TYR A 478 1.97 11.63 6.40
C TYR A 478 0.65 12.32 6.75
N ASP A 479 0.65 13.06 7.86
CA ASP A 479 -0.49 13.88 8.28
C ASP A 479 -0.51 15.20 7.48
N GLU A 480 -1.00 15.14 6.24
CA GLU A 480 -1.10 16.30 5.35
C GLU A 480 -2.27 16.18 4.36
N SER A 481 -2.68 17.33 3.79
CA SER A 481 -3.66 17.40 2.71
C SER A 481 -2.98 17.88 1.44
N VAL A 482 -2.71 16.95 0.52
CA VAL A 482 -1.94 17.20 -0.71
C VAL A 482 -2.85 17.75 -1.79
N ARG A 483 -2.47 18.90 -2.35
CA ARG A 483 -3.18 19.62 -3.42
C ARG A 483 -2.37 19.56 -4.70
N ILE A 484 -2.93 18.90 -5.71
CA ILE A 484 -2.39 18.84 -7.07
C ILE A 484 -3.29 19.73 -7.92
N ARG A 485 -2.80 20.92 -8.26
CA ARG A 485 -3.59 21.93 -8.97
C ARG A 485 -2.87 22.45 -10.22
N GLY A 486 -3.54 22.45 -11.37
CA GLY A 486 -2.99 23.03 -12.60
C GLY A 486 -1.75 22.30 -13.11
N ARG A 487 -1.64 20.98 -12.83
CA ARG A 487 -0.47 20.16 -13.17
C ARG A 487 -0.83 19.11 -14.22
N VAL A 488 0.20 18.63 -14.93
CA VAL A 488 0.09 17.55 -15.90
C VAL A 488 1.10 16.43 -15.59
N ASN A 489 0.79 15.19 -15.96
CA ASN A 489 1.71 14.03 -15.86
C ASN A 489 2.30 13.81 -14.45
N VAL A 490 1.47 13.88 -13.42
CA VAL A 490 1.91 13.66 -12.03
C VAL A 490 1.60 12.22 -11.61
N ARG A 491 2.62 11.48 -11.19
CA ARG A 491 2.44 10.16 -10.57
C ARG A 491 2.91 10.20 -9.13
N ILE A 492 2.07 9.79 -8.19
CA ILE A 492 2.44 9.58 -6.79
C ILE A 492 2.31 8.09 -6.49
N HIS A 493 3.43 7.48 -6.12
CA HIS A 493 3.54 6.04 -5.88
C HIS A 493 4.02 5.78 -4.45
N GLY A 494 3.29 4.96 -3.70
CA GLY A 494 3.62 4.57 -2.33
C GLY A 494 4.24 3.18 -2.20
N CYS A 495 4.44 2.74 -0.97
CA CYS A 495 4.91 1.40 -0.59
C CYS A 495 3.76 0.52 -0.06
N GLY A 496 2.62 0.50 -0.77
CA GLY A 496 1.41 -0.18 -0.34
C GLY A 496 0.80 0.44 0.93
N PRO A 497 0.03 -0.33 1.74
CA PRO A 497 -0.61 0.19 2.96
C PRO A 497 0.34 0.77 4.02
N SER A 498 1.65 0.50 3.91
CA SER A 498 2.68 1.06 4.80
C SER A 498 3.00 2.54 4.51
N THR A 499 2.60 3.05 3.34
CA THR A 499 2.56 4.49 3.07
C THR A 499 1.14 4.98 3.35
N ARG A 500 0.96 5.79 4.40
CA ARG A 500 -0.36 6.26 4.84
C ARG A 500 -0.44 7.78 4.79
N VAL A 501 -1.31 8.31 3.92
CA VAL A 501 -1.63 9.74 3.87
C VAL A 501 -2.90 9.97 4.67
N ARG A 502 -2.82 10.77 5.74
CA ARG A 502 -3.95 11.08 6.61
C ARG A 502 -4.37 12.53 6.44
N ALA A 503 -5.61 12.74 6.02
CA ALA A 503 -6.18 14.07 5.88
C ALA A 503 -6.14 14.84 7.21
N ILE A 504 -5.67 16.08 7.14
CA ILE A 504 -5.68 17.05 8.24
C ILE A 504 -6.88 17.99 8.13
N ARG A 505 -7.16 18.71 9.22
CA ARG A 505 -8.08 19.87 9.21
C ARG A 505 -7.24 21.14 9.05
N ASP A 506 -7.80 22.16 8.41
CA ASP A 506 -7.15 23.46 8.33
C ASP A 506 -7.10 24.19 9.70
N GLU A 507 -6.43 25.34 9.76
CA GLU A 507 -6.29 26.16 10.99
C GLU A 507 -7.64 26.61 11.58
N ARG A 508 -8.68 26.73 10.76
CA ARG A 508 -10.05 27.08 11.15
C ARG A 508 -10.90 25.84 11.44
N ARG A 509 -10.28 24.66 11.55
CA ARG A 509 -10.91 23.33 11.69
C ARG A 509 -11.78 22.90 10.50
N GLY A 510 -11.61 23.56 9.35
CA GLY A 510 -12.23 23.21 8.08
C GLY A 510 -11.75 21.86 7.57
N ALA A 511 -12.68 21.10 7.00
CA ALA A 511 -12.43 19.76 6.46
C ALA A 511 -11.72 19.83 5.09
N LEU A 512 -10.52 19.25 4.98
CA LEU A 512 -9.78 19.12 3.73
C LEU A 512 -9.76 17.66 3.24
N PRO A 513 -9.65 17.42 1.92
CA PRO A 513 -9.40 16.08 1.41
C PRO A 513 -7.97 15.62 1.76
N ALA A 514 -7.71 14.31 1.75
CA ALA A 514 -6.31 13.84 1.85
C ALA A 514 -5.56 14.15 0.54
N LEU A 515 -6.16 13.83 -0.61
CA LEU A 515 -5.64 14.12 -1.94
C LEU A 515 -6.68 14.92 -2.73
N TRP A 516 -6.34 16.14 -3.10
CA TRP A 516 -7.20 17.03 -3.89
C TRP A 516 -6.58 17.28 -5.26
N ILE A 517 -7.19 16.71 -6.31
CA ILE A 517 -6.78 16.87 -7.71
C ILE A 517 -7.73 17.85 -8.37
N ARG A 518 -7.21 18.98 -8.84
CA ARG A 518 -8.03 20.02 -9.46
C ARG A 518 -7.39 20.65 -10.69
N ASP A 519 -8.14 20.85 -11.76
CA ASP A 519 -7.63 21.49 -12.98
C ASP A 519 -6.38 20.77 -13.54
N CYS A 520 -6.40 19.42 -13.57
CA CYS A 520 -5.23 18.59 -13.91
C CYS A 520 -5.46 17.64 -15.09
N ASP A 521 -4.37 17.16 -15.69
CA ASP A 521 -4.38 16.14 -16.73
C ASP A 521 -3.35 15.05 -16.39
N SER A 522 -3.71 13.77 -16.57
CA SER A 522 -2.77 12.65 -16.45
C SER A 522 -2.17 12.56 -15.04
N VAL A 523 -3.02 12.33 -14.05
CA VAL A 523 -2.63 12.15 -12.64
C VAL A 523 -2.83 10.70 -12.23
N ALA A 524 -1.80 10.06 -11.67
CA ALA A 524 -1.88 8.68 -11.18
C ALA A 524 -1.55 8.63 -9.68
N LEU A 525 -2.46 8.04 -8.90
CA LEU A 525 -2.29 7.74 -7.49
C LEU A 525 -2.25 6.21 -7.32
N GLU A 526 -1.12 5.70 -6.82
CA GLU A 526 -0.86 4.26 -6.82
C GLU A 526 -0.25 3.76 -5.51
N ASP A 527 -0.67 2.57 -5.08
CA ASP A 527 0.00 1.74 -4.06
C ASP A 527 0.19 2.45 -2.70
N MET A 528 -0.89 2.99 -2.13
CA MET A 528 -0.84 3.66 -0.81
C MET A 528 -2.14 3.52 -0.01
N ALA A 529 -2.07 3.73 1.29
CA ALA A 529 -3.24 3.95 2.14
C ALA A 529 -3.60 5.44 2.22
N ILE A 530 -4.87 5.76 2.02
CA ILE A 530 -5.39 7.13 2.05
C ILE A 530 -6.53 7.16 3.06
N GLU A 531 -6.32 7.90 4.15
CA GLU A 531 -7.24 7.96 5.27
C GLU A 531 -7.82 9.37 5.38
N SER A 532 -9.15 9.47 5.43
CA SER A 532 -9.84 10.73 5.69
C SER A 532 -11.00 10.52 6.65
N GLY A 533 -11.53 11.60 7.21
CA GLY A 533 -12.72 11.58 8.07
C GLY A 533 -13.70 12.67 7.66
N PRO A 534 -13.32 13.95 7.77
CA PRO A 534 -14.29 15.02 7.60
C PRO A 534 -14.63 15.36 6.13
N ARG A 535 -13.87 14.86 5.15
CA ARG A 535 -14.06 15.06 3.70
C ARG A 535 -13.64 13.81 2.92
N SER A 536 -13.80 13.80 1.60
CA SER A 536 -13.29 12.73 0.72
C SER A 536 -11.81 12.45 0.94
N ALA A 537 -11.44 11.17 0.93
CA ALA A 537 -10.03 10.76 0.88
C ALA A 537 -9.40 11.17 -0.45
N VAL A 538 -10.08 10.91 -1.56
CA VAL A 538 -9.66 11.37 -2.90
C VAL A 538 -10.76 12.26 -3.48
N HIS A 539 -10.40 13.49 -3.82
CA HIS A 539 -11.32 14.46 -4.42
C HIS A 539 -10.77 14.90 -5.78
N ILE A 540 -11.44 14.49 -6.85
CA ILE A 540 -11.09 14.83 -8.24
C ILE A 540 -12.12 15.83 -8.74
N ASP A 541 -11.65 16.99 -9.19
CA ASP A 541 -12.51 18.09 -9.61
C ASP A 541 -11.96 18.78 -10.87
N ASN A 542 -12.70 18.77 -11.97
CA ASN A 542 -12.24 19.35 -13.25
C ASN A 542 -10.88 18.79 -13.69
N ALA A 543 -10.77 17.47 -13.81
CA ALA A 543 -9.53 16.81 -14.24
C ALA A 543 -9.79 15.78 -15.36
N ARG A 544 -8.74 15.40 -16.09
CA ARG A 544 -8.82 14.34 -17.10
C ARG A 544 -7.67 13.32 -17.02
N HIS A 545 -7.90 12.11 -17.51
CA HIS A 545 -6.94 11.00 -17.47
C HIS A 545 -6.43 10.71 -16.04
N VAL A 546 -7.34 10.64 -15.07
CA VAL A 546 -6.99 10.40 -13.66
C VAL A 546 -7.10 8.92 -13.31
N GLN A 547 -6.06 8.36 -12.70
CA GLN A 547 -6.03 6.96 -12.27
C GLN A 547 -5.86 6.87 -10.75
N VAL A 548 -6.74 6.12 -10.09
CA VAL A 548 -6.63 5.76 -8.67
C VAL A 548 -6.60 4.23 -8.59
N ARG A 549 -5.42 3.67 -8.28
CA ARG A 549 -5.15 2.24 -8.45
C ARG A 549 -4.49 1.62 -7.24
N ARG A 550 -4.95 0.42 -6.84
CA ARG A 550 -4.30 -0.39 -5.79
C ARG A 550 -4.14 0.36 -4.46
N CYS A 551 -5.07 1.25 -4.14
CA CYS A 551 -5.07 2.02 -2.91
C CYS A 551 -6.00 1.41 -1.86
N LEU A 552 -5.61 1.53 -0.59
CA LEU A 552 -6.48 1.30 0.56
C LEU A 552 -7.09 2.64 0.97
N ILE A 553 -8.33 2.89 0.57
CA ILE A 553 -9.04 4.16 0.81
C ILE A 553 -9.99 3.96 1.98
N GLN A 554 -9.69 4.63 3.08
CA GLN A 554 -10.40 4.42 4.34
C GLN A 554 -11.02 5.72 4.85
N MET A 555 -12.31 5.67 5.18
CA MET A 555 -13.03 6.76 5.82
C MET A 555 -13.19 6.47 7.30
N ARG A 556 -12.75 7.38 8.16
CA ARG A 556 -13.13 7.39 9.58
C ARG A 556 -14.62 7.66 9.67
N ASP A 557 -15.28 6.99 10.59
CA ASP A 557 -16.72 7.14 10.82
C ASP A 557 -17.05 8.46 11.53
N GLU A 558 -16.78 9.56 10.84
CA GLU A 558 -17.09 10.94 11.21
C GLU A 558 -18.24 11.47 10.34
N ASP A 559 -19.03 12.40 10.88
CA ASP A 559 -20.08 13.08 10.09
C ASP A 559 -19.47 13.84 8.92
N THR A 560 -19.87 13.42 7.72
CA THR A 560 -19.49 14.05 6.47
C THR A 560 -20.54 13.79 5.40
N VAL A 561 -20.78 14.80 4.56
CA VAL A 561 -21.63 14.69 3.35
C VAL A 561 -20.85 14.15 2.15
N TRP A 562 -19.55 13.89 2.31
CA TRP A 562 -18.65 13.48 1.22
C TRP A 562 -18.40 11.97 1.23
N GLN A 563 -18.34 11.39 0.04
CA GLN A 563 -17.93 10.01 -0.18
C GLN A 563 -16.42 9.86 -0.10
N ALA A 564 -15.95 8.63 0.08
CA ALA A 564 -14.52 8.33 0.16
C ALA A 564 -13.78 8.80 -1.09
N VAL A 565 -14.37 8.54 -2.26
CA VAL A 565 -13.91 9.08 -3.54
C VAL A 565 -15.01 9.93 -4.16
N TYR A 566 -14.72 11.21 -4.37
CA TYR A 566 -15.56 12.11 -5.15
C TYR A 566 -14.87 12.41 -6.47
N SER A 567 -15.59 12.29 -7.57
CA SER A 567 -15.03 12.43 -8.91
C SER A 567 -15.90 13.28 -9.82
N ARG A 568 -15.28 14.31 -10.42
CA ARG A 568 -15.84 15.11 -11.53
C ARG A 568 -14.76 15.34 -12.59
N GLY A 569 -14.91 14.71 -13.75
CA GLY A 569 -13.95 14.88 -14.85
C GLY A 569 -14.13 13.87 -15.99
N ASP A 570 -13.13 13.79 -16.86
CA ASP A 570 -13.15 13.03 -18.12
C ASP A 570 -12.05 11.95 -18.14
N ASP A 571 -12.35 10.73 -18.57
CA ASP A 571 -11.39 9.62 -18.60
C ASP A 571 -10.80 9.33 -17.22
N ILE A 572 -11.63 8.84 -16.32
CA ILE A 572 -11.26 8.54 -14.92
C ILE A 572 -11.33 7.04 -14.69
N LEU A 573 -10.24 6.48 -14.17
CA LEU A 573 -10.11 5.07 -13.84
C LEU A 573 -9.94 4.90 -12.33
N ILE A 574 -10.91 4.26 -11.69
CA ILE A 574 -10.85 3.87 -10.27
C ILE A 574 -10.84 2.34 -10.24
N GLU A 575 -9.68 1.73 -9.99
CA GLU A 575 -9.57 0.28 -10.04
C GLU A 575 -8.71 -0.39 -8.97
N HIS A 576 -9.03 -1.64 -8.65
CA HIS A 576 -8.28 -2.45 -7.69
C HIS A 576 -8.13 -1.80 -6.31
N ASN A 577 -9.07 -0.95 -5.90
CA ASN A 577 -9.04 -0.29 -4.60
C ASN A 577 -9.89 -1.03 -3.58
N ILE A 578 -9.49 -0.91 -2.30
CA ILE A 578 -10.34 -1.26 -1.16
C ILE A 578 -10.87 0.04 -0.58
N ILE A 579 -12.18 0.22 -0.59
CA ILE A 579 -12.88 1.40 -0.10
C ILE A 579 -13.77 0.99 1.06
N GLU A 580 -13.40 1.40 2.27
CA GLU A 580 -14.10 0.97 3.48
C GLU A 580 -14.20 2.06 4.55
N VAL A 581 -15.06 1.82 5.52
CA VAL A 581 -15.21 2.63 6.73
C VAL A 581 -14.46 1.97 7.88
N ILE A 582 -13.71 2.76 8.66
CA ILE A 582 -12.96 2.30 9.83
C ILE A 582 -13.75 2.57 11.12
N ASP A 583 -13.72 1.60 12.04
CA ASP A 583 -14.20 1.76 13.43
C ASP A 583 -13.32 2.78 14.20
N PRO A 584 -13.91 3.84 14.79
CA PRO A 584 -13.20 4.79 15.64
C PRO A 584 -12.43 4.16 16.82
N ARG A 585 -12.80 2.96 17.27
CA ARG A 585 -12.14 2.21 18.35
C ARG A 585 -10.86 1.53 17.90
N ASP A 586 -10.81 1.03 16.67
CA ASP A 586 -9.61 0.42 16.09
C ASP A 586 -8.48 1.46 16.00
N LEU A 587 -8.83 2.70 15.63
CA LEU A 587 -7.92 3.84 15.62
C LEU A 587 -7.36 4.16 17.01
N LYS A 588 -8.16 4.00 18.08
CA LYS A 588 -7.73 4.25 19.47
C LYS A 588 -6.84 3.14 20.03
N GLN A 589 -6.96 1.92 19.52
CA GLN A 589 -6.16 0.77 19.94
C GLN A 589 -4.87 0.60 19.12
N GLY A 590 -4.61 1.49 18.16
CA GLY A 590 -3.44 1.40 17.28
C GLY A 590 -3.49 0.20 16.33
N LEU A 591 -4.65 -0.46 16.21
CA LEU A 591 -4.86 -1.53 15.25
C LEU A 591 -4.93 -0.89 13.87
N VAL A 592 -4.04 -1.30 12.96
CA VAL A 592 -4.14 -0.91 11.54
C VAL A 592 -5.23 -1.78 10.92
N PRO A 593 -6.40 -1.23 10.57
CA PRO A 593 -7.46 -2.02 9.95
C PRO A 593 -6.95 -2.53 8.61
N GLY A 594 -7.04 -3.85 8.38
CA GLY A 594 -6.46 -4.52 7.22
C GLY A 594 -4.98 -4.92 7.38
N ALA A 595 -4.40 -4.85 8.59
CA ALA A 595 -3.09 -5.45 8.84
C ALA A 595 -3.12 -6.95 8.57
N ALA A 596 -2.15 -7.46 7.80
CA ALA A 596 -2.00 -8.88 7.58
C ALA A 596 -1.75 -9.58 8.92
N GLN A 597 -2.74 -10.36 9.39
CA GLN A 597 -2.59 -11.20 10.57
C GLN A 597 -2.04 -12.55 10.14
N ARG A 598 -1.01 -13.05 10.84
CA ARG A 598 -0.56 -14.43 10.65
C ARG A 598 -1.71 -15.35 11.09
N PRO A 599 -2.22 -16.25 10.23
CA PRO A 599 -3.21 -17.21 10.66
C PRO A 599 -2.66 -18.04 11.83
N PRO A 600 -3.48 -18.39 12.83
CA PRO A 600 -3.06 -19.30 13.90
C PRO A 600 -2.55 -20.63 13.30
N LYS A 601 -1.52 -21.22 13.92
CA LYS A 601 -0.91 -22.46 13.41
C LYS A 601 -1.92 -23.60 13.45
N LEU A 602 -1.97 -24.42 12.40
CA LEU A 602 -2.85 -25.58 12.33
C LEU A 602 -2.63 -26.48 13.57
N GLY A 603 -3.66 -26.65 14.40
CA GLY A 603 -3.59 -27.42 15.66
C GLY A 603 -3.60 -26.57 16.95
N ASP A 604 -3.45 -25.24 16.88
CA ASP A 604 -3.72 -24.36 18.02
C ASP A 604 -5.22 -24.30 18.34
N ALA A 605 -5.59 -24.07 19.60
CA ALA A 605 -6.99 -23.94 20.02
C ALA A 605 -7.72 -22.75 19.34
N SER A 606 -6.98 -21.77 18.82
CA SER A 606 -7.47 -20.64 18.02
C SER A 606 -7.51 -20.92 16.52
N ALA A 607 -6.96 -22.04 16.05
CA ALA A 607 -7.03 -22.43 14.66
C ALA A 607 -8.41 -23.04 14.36
N PRO A 608 -9.16 -22.49 13.38
CA PRO A 608 -10.48 -23.02 13.05
C PRO A 608 -10.38 -24.47 12.55
N ALA A 609 -11.36 -25.30 12.92
CA ALA A 609 -11.42 -26.73 12.56
C ALA A 609 -11.60 -27.01 11.05
N GLY A 610 -11.69 -25.96 10.22
CA GLY A 610 -11.70 -25.99 8.76
C GLY A 610 -11.36 -24.61 8.19
N VAL A 611 -11.19 -24.52 6.86
CA VAL A 611 -10.90 -23.26 6.13
C VAL A 611 -12.10 -22.28 6.13
N HIS A 612 -13.07 -22.48 7.02
CA HIS A 612 -14.13 -21.51 7.30
C HIS A 612 -13.66 -20.58 8.41
N THR A 613 -12.67 -19.74 8.10
CA THR A 613 -12.37 -18.57 8.93
C THR A 613 -13.60 -17.67 8.96
N ALA A 614 -13.97 -17.18 10.14
CA ALA A 614 -14.97 -16.14 10.24
C ALA A 614 -14.56 -14.97 9.32
N PRO A 615 -15.50 -14.36 8.56
CA PRO A 615 -15.18 -13.21 7.74
C PRO A 615 -14.59 -12.09 8.61
N ASP A 616 -13.67 -11.31 8.04
CA ASP A 616 -13.06 -10.18 8.75
C ASP A 616 -14.15 -9.30 9.37
N PRO A 617 -13.96 -8.84 10.62
CA PRO A 617 -14.91 -7.95 11.26
C PRO A 617 -15.10 -6.72 10.38
N LEU A 618 -16.34 -6.51 9.93
CA LEU A 618 -16.74 -5.36 9.14
C LEU A 618 -17.42 -4.34 10.03
N TRP A 619 -16.90 -3.11 10.03
CA TRP A 619 -17.60 -1.97 10.60
C TRP A 619 -18.62 -1.43 9.59
N ARG A 620 -19.90 -1.47 9.95
CA ARG A 620 -20.95 -0.70 9.25
C ARG A 620 -20.97 0.67 9.88
N GLY A 621 -20.62 1.68 9.09
CA GLY A 621 -20.60 3.06 9.52
C GLY A 621 -21.93 3.52 10.10
N GLU A 622 -21.85 4.50 10.98
CA GLU A 622 -23.00 5.17 11.60
C GLU A 622 -23.15 6.61 11.11
N ALA A 623 -22.06 7.23 10.67
CA ALA A 623 -22.01 8.63 10.26
C ALA A 623 -21.43 8.82 8.85
N THR A 624 -20.37 8.12 8.46
CA THR A 624 -19.71 8.44 7.18
C THR A 624 -20.39 7.79 5.96
N ARG A 625 -20.55 8.55 4.88
CA ARG A 625 -21.17 8.04 3.63
C ARG A 625 -20.38 6.90 2.97
N GLY A 626 -19.05 6.90 3.10
CA GLY A 626 -18.17 5.93 2.43
C GLY A 626 -18.32 5.97 0.90
N GLY A 627 -18.02 4.87 0.22
CA GLY A 627 -18.35 4.68 -1.20
C GLY A 627 -17.67 5.64 -2.21
N ILE A 628 -18.23 5.67 -3.42
CA ILE A 628 -17.79 6.52 -4.54
C ILE A 628 -18.95 7.40 -4.99
N GLN A 629 -18.71 8.67 -5.32
CA GLN A 629 -19.65 9.52 -6.03
C GLN A 629 -19.06 10.04 -7.34
N LEU A 630 -19.81 9.87 -8.42
CA LEU A 630 -19.56 10.51 -9.72
C LEU A 630 -20.48 11.72 -9.85
N ALA A 631 -19.90 12.90 -9.95
CA ALA A 631 -20.62 14.15 -10.08
C ALA A 631 -21.14 14.38 -11.50
N GLY A 632 -22.14 15.25 -11.64
CA GLY A 632 -22.64 15.68 -12.94
C GLY A 632 -21.54 16.30 -13.81
N GLY A 633 -21.59 16.01 -15.12
CA GLY A 633 -20.57 16.39 -16.08
C GLY A 633 -19.36 15.44 -16.16
N SER A 634 -19.40 14.29 -15.49
CA SER A 634 -18.37 13.26 -15.65
C SER A 634 -18.56 12.49 -16.96
N ASP A 635 -17.47 12.19 -17.65
CA ASP A 635 -17.44 11.52 -18.95
C ASP A 635 -16.37 10.41 -18.97
N ARG A 636 -16.66 9.29 -19.63
CA ARG A 636 -15.74 8.14 -19.79
C ARG A 636 -15.13 7.67 -18.46
N VAL A 637 -15.97 7.39 -17.47
CA VAL A 637 -15.51 6.95 -16.14
C VAL A 637 -15.65 5.45 -16.00
N ARG A 638 -14.56 4.78 -15.61
CA ARG A 638 -14.54 3.34 -15.34
C ARG A 638 -14.21 3.06 -13.87
N ILE A 639 -15.14 2.39 -13.19
CA ILE A 639 -15.00 1.86 -11.83
C ILE A 639 -14.90 0.34 -11.95
N ALA A 640 -13.71 -0.22 -11.72
CA ALA A 640 -13.48 -1.65 -11.95
C ALA A 640 -12.70 -2.37 -10.84
N HIS A 641 -13.07 -3.62 -10.53
CA HIS A 641 -12.32 -4.47 -9.61
C HIS A 641 -12.12 -3.87 -8.19
N ASN A 642 -13.05 -3.05 -7.71
CA ASN A 642 -12.98 -2.47 -6.38
C ASN A 642 -13.79 -3.29 -5.36
N LEU A 643 -13.34 -3.29 -4.11
CA LEU A 643 -14.12 -3.70 -2.95
C LEU A 643 -14.66 -2.45 -2.25
N ILE A 644 -15.99 -2.29 -2.18
CA ILE A 644 -16.66 -1.12 -1.59
C ILE A 644 -17.57 -1.60 -0.47
N ARG A 645 -17.35 -1.16 0.77
CA ARG A 645 -18.15 -1.64 1.91
C ARG A 645 -18.27 -0.68 3.10
N GLY A 646 -19.37 -0.83 3.84
CA GLY A 646 -19.54 -0.28 5.19
C GLY A 646 -19.98 1.18 5.28
N GLY A 647 -20.20 1.91 4.17
CA GLY A 647 -20.68 3.29 4.23
C GLY A 647 -22.19 3.42 4.49
N VAL A 648 -22.64 4.54 5.06
CA VAL A 648 -24.07 4.77 5.38
C VAL A 648 -24.95 5.19 4.20
N TRP A 649 -24.36 5.38 3.02
CA TRP A 649 -25.02 5.86 1.81
C TRP A 649 -25.00 4.81 0.69
N ASN A 650 -25.15 5.22 -0.56
CA ASN A 650 -24.96 4.34 -1.72
C ASN A 650 -23.50 3.87 -1.84
N GLY A 651 -23.27 2.65 -2.31
CA GLY A 651 -21.93 2.16 -2.68
C GLY A 651 -21.31 3.01 -3.78
N ILE A 652 -22.02 3.14 -4.89
CA ILE A 652 -21.70 4.06 -5.98
C ILE A 652 -22.88 5.01 -6.18
N THR A 653 -22.62 6.31 -6.03
CA THR A 653 -23.58 7.39 -6.21
C THR A 653 -23.40 8.06 -7.57
N LEU A 654 -24.48 8.17 -8.34
CA LEU A 654 -24.49 8.83 -9.65
C LEU A 654 -25.19 10.19 -9.55
N GLY A 655 -24.52 11.24 -10.04
CA GLY A 655 -25.01 12.62 -10.02
C GLY A 655 -24.51 13.42 -8.83
N SER A 656 -24.65 14.74 -8.92
CA SER A 656 -24.39 15.69 -7.84
C SER A 656 -25.43 16.80 -7.83
N LEU A 657 -25.57 17.45 -6.68
CA LEU A 657 -26.55 18.49 -6.44
C LEU A 657 -25.90 19.86 -6.41
N THR A 658 -26.57 20.86 -6.97
CA THR A 658 -26.21 22.28 -6.85
C THR A 658 -27.43 23.05 -6.33
N ALA A 659 -27.24 23.91 -5.33
CA ALA A 659 -28.29 24.77 -4.80
C ALA A 659 -28.57 25.91 -5.77
N VAL A 660 -29.85 26.21 -6.03
CA VAL A 660 -30.28 27.30 -6.92
C VAL A 660 -30.50 28.60 -6.15
N ASP A 661 -31.09 28.54 -4.96
CA ASP A 661 -31.43 29.68 -4.12
C ASP A 661 -31.08 29.36 -2.64
N GLY A 662 -30.67 30.35 -1.83
CA GLY A 662 -30.40 30.17 -0.38
C GLY A 662 -28.94 29.89 0.01
N ARG A 663 -28.66 29.77 1.32
CA ARG A 663 -27.33 29.35 1.83
C ARG A 663 -27.22 27.82 1.74
N PRO A 664 -26.12 27.25 1.21
CA PRO A 664 -26.01 25.85 0.80
C PRO A 664 -25.96 24.79 1.92
N ASP A 665 -26.16 25.15 3.19
CA ASP A 665 -25.80 24.28 4.33
C ASP A 665 -26.98 23.55 5.00
N ASP A 666 -28.24 23.97 4.79
CA ASP A 666 -29.36 23.51 5.63
C ASP A 666 -30.13 22.27 5.11
N ASP A 667 -29.91 21.83 3.86
CA ASP A 667 -30.82 20.84 3.22
C ASP A 667 -30.13 19.86 2.25
N ILE A 668 -28.86 19.51 2.52
CA ILE A 668 -28.22 18.38 1.83
C ILE A 668 -28.88 17.08 2.35
N PRO A 669 -29.39 16.18 1.48
CA PRO A 669 -30.13 14.99 1.90
C PRO A 669 -29.39 14.20 2.99
N ASP A 670 -30.06 13.97 4.12
CA ASP A 670 -29.56 13.21 5.27
C ASP A 670 -28.09 13.47 5.61
N LYS A 671 -27.77 14.71 6.00
CA LYS A 671 -26.56 14.95 6.77
C LYS A 671 -26.66 14.17 8.09
N PRO A 672 -25.78 13.20 8.35
CA PRO A 672 -25.75 12.49 9.63
C PRO A 672 -25.57 13.51 10.78
N GLN A 673 -26.40 13.49 11.82
CA GLN A 673 -26.25 14.43 12.95
C GLN A 673 -25.53 13.77 14.14
N PRO A 674 -24.39 14.31 14.63
CA PRO A 674 -23.76 13.84 15.87
C PRO A 674 -24.18 14.66 17.09
N PRO A 675 -24.26 14.07 18.31
CA PRO A 675 -24.33 12.66 18.64
C PRO A 675 -25.79 12.19 18.67
N ASP A 676 -26.22 11.44 17.67
CA ASP A 676 -27.56 10.87 17.63
C ASP A 676 -27.66 9.62 18.52
N ARG A 677 -28.20 9.75 19.73
CA ARG A 677 -28.30 8.65 20.72
C ARG A 677 -29.00 7.36 20.23
N CYS A 678 -29.71 7.35 19.10
CA CYS A 678 -30.30 6.11 18.55
C CYS A 678 -29.80 5.73 17.13
N HIS A 679 -28.65 6.26 16.70
CA HIS A 679 -27.72 5.82 15.65
C HIS A 679 -28.19 4.85 14.53
N PRO A 680 -28.46 5.35 13.30
CA PRO A 680 -29.04 6.66 12.98
C PRO A 680 -30.58 6.65 13.15
N CYS A 681 -31.14 7.66 13.83
CA CYS A 681 -32.57 7.83 14.07
C CYS A 681 -33.38 8.14 12.81
N GLN A 682 -32.82 8.92 11.88
CA GLN A 682 -33.57 9.36 10.72
C GLN A 682 -33.43 8.35 9.57
N PRO A 683 -34.56 7.78 9.11
CA PRO A 683 -34.60 6.94 7.92
C PRO A 683 -34.09 7.71 6.70
N PRO A 684 -33.24 7.12 5.84
CA PRO A 684 -32.77 7.80 4.65
C PRO A 684 -33.91 8.16 3.69
N ASP A 685 -33.87 9.36 3.13
CA ASP A 685 -34.85 9.92 2.19
C ASP A 685 -34.16 10.54 0.96
N LEU A 686 -34.39 9.95 -0.22
CA LEU A 686 -33.91 10.45 -1.51
C LEU A 686 -34.93 11.32 -2.24
N SER A 687 -36.08 11.65 -1.66
CA SER A 687 -37.09 12.51 -2.29
C SER A 687 -36.77 14.00 -2.14
N ASP A 688 -37.17 14.80 -3.12
CA ASP A 688 -37.04 16.27 -3.11
C ASP A 688 -38.43 16.90 -2.96
N ASP A 689 -38.88 17.03 -1.71
CA ASP A 689 -40.25 17.44 -1.39
C ASP A 689 -40.35 18.51 -0.29
N ASP A 690 -39.22 19.11 0.08
CA ASP A 690 -39.17 20.22 1.02
C ASP A 690 -40.01 21.39 0.48
N VAL A 691 -41.11 21.66 1.19
CA VAL A 691 -42.05 22.72 0.86
C VAL A 691 -41.35 24.07 1.01
N ASP A 692 -41.48 24.92 0.00
CA ASP A 692 -40.92 26.27 -0.14
C ASP A 692 -41.20 27.27 1.01
N ASP A 693 -41.79 26.85 2.14
CA ASP A 693 -42.27 27.75 3.22
C ASP A 693 -41.25 28.02 4.35
N ASN A 694 -40.13 27.29 4.41
CA ASN A 694 -39.16 27.42 5.53
C ASN A 694 -37.81 28.05 5.16
N GLY A 695 -37.63 28.57 3.94
CA GLY A 695 -36.37 29.19 3.51
C GLY A 695 -35.21 28.20 3.28
N ARG A 696 -35.51 26.92 3.03
CA ARG A 696 -34.52 25.89 2.65
C ARG A 696 -34.06 26.07 1.20
N PRO A 697 -32.79 25.78 0.88
CA PRO A 697 -32.28 25.93 -0.47
C PRO A 697 -32.84 24.85 -1.41
N ARG A 698 -33.38 25.27 -2.57
CA ARG A 698 -33.81 24.34 -3.62
C ARG A 698 -32.62 23.76 -4.38
N TYR A 699 -32.57 22.45 -4.59
CA TYR A 699 -31.48 21.79 -5.33
C TYR A 699 -31.89 21.38 -6.74
N VAL A 700 -30.91 21.33 -7.63
CA VAL A 700 -31.04 20.74 -8.98
C VAL A 700 -29.85 19.83 -9.28
N SER A 701 -30.02 18.94 -10.26
CA SER A 701 -28.91 18.16 -10.81
C SER A 701 -27.83 19.09 -11.36
N THR A 702 -26.56 18.76 -11.15
CA THR A 702 -25.40 19.54 -11.65
C THR A 702 -25.05 19.18 -13.11
N GLY A 703 -25.89 18.39 -13.77
CA GLY A 703 -25.72 17.91 -15.15
C GLY A 703 -25.69 16.39 -15.26
N ASP A 704 -25.80 15.89 -16.50
CA ASP A 704 -25.82 14.46 -16.80
C ASP A 704 -24.40 13.84 -16.79
N LEU A 705 -24.34 12.51 -16.73
CA LEU A 705 -23.10 11.72 -16.84
C LEU A 705 -23.06 10.97 -18.17
N TYR A 706 -21.86 10.72 -18.70
CA TYR A 706 -21.66 10.10 -20.01
C TYR A 706 -20.64 8.95 -19.96
N ASP A 707 -20.92 7.88 -20.70
CA ASP A 707 -20.07 6.70 -20.89
C ASP A 707 -19.47 6.15 -19.59
N ILE A 708 -20.35 5.66 -18.71
CA ILE A 708 -20.00 5.17 -17.38
C ILE A 708 -19.96 3.64 -17.36
N GLU A 709 -18.83 3.07 -16.97
CA GLU A 709 -18.63 1.64 -16.79
C GLU A 709 -18.41 1.27 -15.32
N ILE A 710 -19.29 0.43 -14.78
CA ILE A 710 -19.18 -0.14 -13.44
C ILE A 710 -19.04 -1.66 -13.62
N VAL A 711 -17.82 -2.18 -13.52
CA VAL A 711 -17.52 -3.56 -13.91
C VAL A 711 -16.75 -4.33 -12.85
N ALA A 712 -17.15 -5.58 -12.56
CA ALA A 712 -16.39 -6.48 -11.69
C ALA A 712 -16.09 -5.94 -10.28
N ASN A 713 -16.97 -5.10 -9.72
CA ASN A 713 -16.85 -4.59 -8.36
C ASN A 713 -17.61 -5.48 -7.36
N ARG A 714 -17.13 -5.51 -6.12
CA ARG A 714 -17.86 -6.08 -4.98
C ARG A 714 -18.35 -4.94 -4.09
N ILE A 715 -19.65 -4.68 -4.12
CA ILE A 715 -20.33 -3.62 -3.37
C ILE A 715 -21.17 -4.29 -2.30
N THR A 716 -20.80 -4.13 -1.04
CA THR A 716 -21.48 -4.85 0.05
C THR A 716 -21.71 -4.03 1.29
N ASP A 717 -22.78 -4.33 2.03
CA ASP A 717 -23.01 -3.76 3.37
C ASP A 717 -23.04 -2.22 3.36
N MET A 718 -23.67 -1.65 2.32
CA MET A 718 -23.89 -0.21 2.17
C MET A 718 -25.26 0.19 2.74
N GLY A 719 -25.36 1.41 3.27
CA GLY A 719 -26.54 1.86 4.03
C GLY A 719 -27.80 2.03 3.20
N ILE A 720 -27.66 2.41 1.93
CA ILE A 720 -28.79 2.62 1.01
C ILE A 720 -28.59 1.73 -0.23
N ASN A 721 -28.39 2.29 -1.43
CA ASN A 721 -28.33 1.48 -2.63
C ASN A 721 -26.94 0.87 -2.84
N GLY A 722 -26.85 -0.25 -3.55
CA GLY A 722 -25.56 -0.67 -4.10
C GLY A 722 -25.04 0.35 -5.10
N ILE A 723 -25.85 0.59 -6.14
CA ILE A 723 -25.63 1.64 -7.14
C ILE A 723 -26.90 2.49 -7.21
N GLY A 724 -26.80 3.80 -7.04
CA GLY A 724 -27.99 4.63 -7.13
C GLY A 724 -27.74 6.09 -7.45
N THR A 725 -28.80 6.78 -7.88
CA THR A 725 -28.76 8.23 -8.08
C THR A 725 -28.70 8.99 -6.76
N VAL A 726 -28.17 10.21 -6.80
CA VAL A 726 -28.00 11.06 -5.61
C VAL A 726 -29.34 11.49 -4.99
N ARG A 727 -30.38 11.72 -5.81
CA ARG A 727 -31.72 12.15 -5.38
C ARG A 727 -32.76 11.89 -6.48
N TYR A 728 -34.04 11.84 -6.13
CA TYR A 728 -35.19 11.85 -7.02
C TYR A 728 -35.97 13.16 -6.86
N PHE A 729 -36.33 13.78 -7.98
CA PHE A 729 -36.95 15.10 -8.00
C PHE A 729 -38.44 15.05 -8.33
N ASP A 730 -39.21 15.99 -7.76
CA ASP A 730 -40.64 16.11 -8.06
C ASP A 730 -40.83 16.71 -9.47
N LEU A 731 -41.20 15.85 -10.42
CA LEU A 731 -41.44 16.24 -11.82
C LEU A 731 -42.62 17.22 -11.95
N ALA A 732 -43.60 17.19 -11.04
CA ALA A 732 -44.74 18.11 -11.09
C ALA A 732 -44.35 19.55 -10.71
N LYS A 733 -43.23 19.72 -9.98
CA LYS A 733 -42.69 21.01 -9.55
C LYS A 733 -41.51 21.50 -10.40
N GLY A 734 -41.29 20.88 -11.57
CA GLY A 734 -40.23 21.30 -12.49
C GLY A 734 -38.82 20.85 -12.08
N GLY A 735 -38.69 19.82 -11.24
CA GLY A 735 -37.41 19.20 -10.92
C GLY A 735 -36.78 18.45 -12.11
N ASP A 736 -35.46 18.48 -12.22
CA ASP A 736 -34.70 17.82 -13.28
C ASP A 736 -34.21 16.44 -12.83
N LEU A 737 -34.20 15.43 -13.71
CA LEU A 737 -33.79 14.06 -13.35
C LEU A 737 -32.27 13.91 -13.50
N VAL A 738 -31.65 13.13 -12.61
CA VAL A 738 -30.25 12.72 -12.80
C VAL A 738 -30.17 11.80 -14.02
N GLY A 739 -29.60 12.29 -15.11
CA GLY A 739 -29.41 11.55 -16.36
C GLY A 739 -28.03 10.88 -16.44
N VAL A 740 -28.02 9.64 -16.94
CA VAL A 740 -26.80 8.91 -17.28
C VAL A 740 -26.90 8.37 -18.69
N HIS A 741 -25.92 8.65 -19.53
CA HIS A 741 -25.87 8.22 -20.92
C HIS A 741 -24.77 7.20 -21.12
N GLY A 742 -25.07 6.04 -21.72
CA GLY A 742 -24.07 4.99 -21.90
C GLY A 742 -23.68 4.32 -20.58
N LEU A 743 -24.64 3.76 -19.84
CA LEU A 743 -24.37 3.13 -18.55
C LEU A 743 -24.26 1.60 -18.67
N ARG A 744 -23.05 1.08 -18.46
CA ARG A 744 -22.77 -0.36 -18.38
C ARG A 744 -22.50 -0.78 -16.94
N ILE A 745 -23.35 -1.67 -16.41
CA ILE A 745 -23.19 -2.31 -15.11
C ILE A 745 -22.99 -3.80 -15.36
N ALA A 746 -21.75 -4.31 -15.23
CA ALA A 746 -21.45 -5.68 -15.59
C ALA A 746 -20.62 -6.45 -14.54
N ASP A 747 -20.93 -7.72 -14.35
CA ASP A 747 -20.11 -8.65 -13.56
C ASP A 747 -19.88 -8.21 -12.10
N ASN A 748 -20.76 -7.37 -11.54
CA ASN A 748 -20.64 -6.89 -10.17
C ASN A 748 -21.35 -7.82 -9.19
N VAL A 749 -20.86 -7.87 -7.95
CA VAL A 749 -21.55 -8.46 -6.80
C VAL A 749 -22.07 -7.33 -5.92
N ILE A 750 -23.39 -7.16 -5.89
CA ILE A 750 -24.10 -6.15 -5.10
C ILE A 750 -24.91 -6.87 -4.04
N ALA A 751 -24.41 -6.88 -2.80
CA ALA A 751 -25.01 -7.72 -1.75
C ALA A 751 -25.12 -7.06 -0.37
N ARG A 752 -26.19 -7.35 0.36
CA ARG A 752 -26.42 -6.82 1.72
C ARG A 752 -26.37 -5.29 1.81
N CYS A 753 -26.64 -4.59 0.71
CA CYS A 753 -26.88 -3.15 0.74
C CYS A 753 -28.29 -2.89 1.33
N LEU A 754 -28.63 -1.62 1.52
CA LEU A 754 -29.86 -1.16 2.15
C LEU A 754 -30.03 -1.76 3.55
N TYR A 755 -28.98 -1.67 4.37
CA TYR A 755 -29.07 -2.09 5.77
C TYR A 755 -29.84 -1.10 6.64
N ARG A 756 -30.04 0.15 6.17
CA ARG A 756 -30.87 1.17 6.82
C ARG A 756 -32.30 1.10 6.27
N ASP A 757 -33.28 1.24 7.17
CA ASP A 757 -34.71 1.28 6.81
C ASP A 757 -35.02 2.61 6.09
N PRO A 758 -35.42 2.63 4.81
CA PRO A 758 -35.69 3.87 4.10
C PRO A 758 -36.96 4.56 4.61
N ALA A 759 -36.99 5.90 4.50
CA ALA A 759 -38.13 6.72 4.85
C ALA A 759 -39.39 6.27 4.09
N ARG A 760 -40.57 6.42 4.73
CA ARG A 760 -41.85 6.18 4.07
C ARG A 760 -41.99 7.16 2.91
N PRO A 761 -42.08 6.70 1.65
CA PRO A 761 -42.30 7.59 0.52
C PRO A 761 -43.58 8.40 0.73
N LYS A 762 -43.52 9.72 0.53
CA LYS A 762 -44.72 10.57 0.52
C LYS A 762 -45.54 10.28 -0.73
N ASP A 763 -46.84 10.58 -0.70
CA ASP A 763 -47.80 10.14 -1.74
C ASP A 763 -47.39 10.54 -3.17
N ALA A 764 -46.78 11.71 -3.36
CA ALA A 764 -46.29 12.17 -4.67
C ALA A 764 -45.12 11.33 -5.23
N PHE A 765 -44.31 10.73 -4.35
CA PHE A 765 -43.12 9.96 -4.71
C PHE A 765 -43.32 8.45 -4.62
N ALA A 766 -44.44 7.97 -4.07
CA ALA A 766 -44.69 6.55 -3.81
C ALA A 766 -44.50 5.63 -5.04
N LEU A 767 -44.63 6.18 -6.25
CA LEU A 767 -44.38 5.47 -7.52
C LEU A 767 -43.07 5.86 -8.21
N LEU A 768 -42.40 6.93 -7.80
CA LEU A 768 -41.25 7.52 -8.51
C LEU A 768 -39.89 7.20 -7.87
N ILE A 769 -39.90 6.69 -6.64
CA ILE A 769 -38.71 6.39 -5.84
C ILE A 769 -38.60 4.90 -5.54
N ALA A 770 -37.36 4.39 -5.49
CA ALA A 770 -37.08 3.04 -5.03
C ALA A 770 -35.70 2.95 -4.37
N TYR A 771 -35.52 1.87 -3.62
CA TYR A 771 -34.31 1.54 -2.88
C TYR A 771 -33.94 0.07 -3.10
N GLY A 772 -32.65 -0.28 -3.04
CA GLY A 772 -32.18 -1.67 -3.01
C GLY A 772 -30.85 -1.90 -3.71
N GLY A 773 -30.81 -2.83 -4.67
CA GLY A 773 -29.57 -3.17 -5.38
C GLY A 773 -29.11 -2.04 -6.30
N ILE A 774 -29.87 -1.81 -7.36
CA ILE A 774 -29.66 -0.75 -8.36
C ILE A 774 -30.90 0.15 -8.40
N ALA A 775 -30.76 1.45 -8.18
CA ALA A 775 -31.88 2.41 -8.17
C ALA A 775 -31.54 3.66 -8.98
N LEU A 776 -32.12 3.78 -10.18
CA LEU A 776 -31.78 4.80 -11.17
C LEU A 776 -32.96 5.69 -11.53
N ALA A 777 -32.68 6.94 -11.92
CA ALA A 777 -33.68 7.89 -12.41
C ALA A 777 -33.82 7.78 -13.94
N LYS A 778 -33.01 8.54 -14.70
CA LYS A 778 -33.06 8.61 -16.17
C LYS A 778 -31.78 8.03 -16.77
N VAL A 779 -31.90 7.07 -17.67
CA VAL A 779 -30.73 6.41 -18.28
C VAL A 779 -30.92 6.19 -19.79
N THR A 780 -29.83 6.26 -20.56
CA THR A 780 -29.82 5.85 -21.98
C THR A 780 -28.73 4.80 -22.21
N ASP A 781 -29.02 3.81 -23.06
CA ASP A 781 -28.18 2.62 -23.30
C ASP A 781 -27.82 1.88 -22.01
N LEU A 782 -28.83 1.54 -21.20
CA LEU A 782 -28.62 0.85 -19.93
C LEU A 782 -28.39 -0.64 -20.18
N ARG A 783 -27.19 -1.12 -19.84
CA ARG A 783 -26.82 -2.52 -19.94
C ARG A 783 -26.46 -3.07 -18.57
N ILE A 784 -27.27 -4.00 -18.06
CA ILE A 784 -27.08 -4.69 -16.80
C ILE A 784 -26.81 -6.16 -17.14
N THR A 785 -25.55 -6.60 -17.06
CA THR A 785 -25.16 -7.93 -17.55
C THR A 785 -24.29 -8.72 -16.57
N GLY A 786 -24.63 -9.98 -16.27
CA GLY A 786 -23.74 -10.85 -15.49
C GLY A 786 -23.60 -10.49 -14.00
N ASN A 787 -24.50 -9.66 -13.45
CA ASN A 787 -24.39 -9.22 -12.06
C ASN A 787 -25.06 -10.19 -11.07
N GLU A 788 -24.52 -10.26 -9.86
CA GLU A 788 -25.19 -10.86 -8.69
C GLU A 788 -25.76 -9.74 -7.80
N ILE A 789 -27.08 -9.62 -7.74
CA ILE A 789 -27.79 -8.61 -6.95
C ILE A 789 -28.60 -9.33 -5.88
N VAL A 790 -28.02 -9.51 -4.69
CA VAL A 790 -28.51 -10.49 -3.72
C VAL A 790 -28.65 -9.94 -2.31
N GLN A 791 -29.70 -10.33 -1.59
CA GLN A 791 -29.85 -10.03 -0.16
C GLN A 791 -29.78 -8.52 0.19
N ASN A 792 -30.17 -7.63 -0.71
CA ASN A 792 -30.27 -6.20 -0.39
C ASN A 792 -31.57 -5.94 0.37
N GLY A 793 -31.55 -5.02 1.34
CA GLY A 793 -32.65 -4.82 2.29
C GLY A 793 -32.52 -5.73 3.51
N ASN A 794 -33.00 -5.27 4.66
CA ASN A 794 -32.88 -5.99 5.94
C ASN A 794 -34.19 -6.65 6.42
N ARG A 795 -35.34 -6.31 5.82
CA ARG A 795 -36.67 -6.81 6.19
C ARG A 795 -37.57 -6.98 4.98
N PHE A 796 -38.49 -7.93 5.05
CA PHE A 796 -39.40 -8.29 3.98
C PHE A 796 -40.44 -7.20 3.63
N GLN A 797 -40.82 -6.38 4.61
CA GLN A 797 -41.94 -5.43 4.50
C GLN A 797 -41.56 -4.11 3.81
N LEU A 798 -40.27 -3.82 3.69
CA LEU A 798 -39.75 -2.58 3.12
C LEU A 798 -39.89 -2.56 1.58
N PRO A 799 -40.00 -1.37 0.96
CA PRO A 799 -40.06 -1.23 -0.49
C PRO A 799 -38.66 -1.44 -1.11
N VAL A 800 -38.27 -2.70 -1.30
CA VAL A 800 -36.95 -3.09 -1.81
C VAL A 800 -37.04 -3.61 -3.24
N CYS A 801 -36.18 -3.09 -4.11
CA CYS A 801 -36.01 -3.55 -5.49
C CYS A 801 -34.64 -4.18 -5.71
N GLY A 802 -34.58 -5.23 -6.54
CA GLY A 802 -33.29 -5.66 -7.10
C GLY A 802 -32.75 -4.60 -8.07
N VAL A 803 -33.54 -4.26 -9.08
CA VAL A 803 -33.25 -3.20 -10.06
C VAL A 803 -34.47 -2.31 -10.23
N PHE A 804 -34.26 -1.02 -10.13
CA PHE A 804 -35.25 0.01 -10.43
C PHE A 804 -34.68 1.06 -11.38
N ALA A 805 -35.48 1.46 -12.37
CA ALA A 805 -35.23 2.64 -13.18
C ALA A 805 -36.53 3.36 -13.54
N LEU A 806 -36.54 4.69 -13.50
CA LEU A 806 -37.74 5.47 -13.84
C LEU A 806 -37.94 5.56 -15.36
N ILE A 807 -36.95 6.06 -16.09
CA ILE A 807 -37.00 6.20 -17.55
C ILE A 807 -35.71 5.67 -18.17
N VAL A 808 -35.83 4.76 -19.13
CA VAL A 808 -34.68 4.16 -19.84
C VAL A 808 -34.86 4.28 -21.34
N GLN A 809 -33.83 4.68 -22.08
CA GLN A 809 -33.80 4.60 -23.55
C GLN A 809 -32.87 3.47 -24.01
N GLY A 810 -33.45 2.35 -24.43
CA GLY A 810 -32.71 1.11 -24.72
C GLY A 810 -32.25 0.44 -23.42
N LEU A 811 -32.92 -0.66 -23.07
CA LEU A 811 -32.64 -1.45 -21.87
C LEU A 811 -32.23 -2.87 -22.25
N GLN A 812 -31.10 -3.31 -21.70
CA GLN A 812 -30.62 -4.69 -21.75
C GLN A 812 -30.37 -5.19 -20.33
N VAL A 813 -31.06 -6.26 -19.94
CA VAL A 813 -30.88 -6.97 -18.66
C VAL A 813 -30.62 -8.44 -18.99
N ASP A 814 -29.37 -8.85 -19.00
CA ASP A 814 -29.00 -10.21 -19.43
C ASP A 814 -28.12 -10.96 -18.41
N ALA A 815 -28.36 -12.27 -18.25
CA ALA A 815 -27.51 -13.17 -17.46
C ALA A 815 -27.27 -12.72 -16.00
N ASN A 816 -28.23 -12.02 -15.38
CA ASN A 816 -28.12 -11.58 -13.98
C ASN A 816 -28.79 -12.57 -13.02
N ARG A 817 -28.26 -12.63 -11.79
CA ARG A 817 -28.88 -13.32 -10.65
C ARG A 817 -29.36 -12.28 -9.65
N ILE A 818 -30.67 -12.04 -9.62
CA ILE A 818 -31.36 -11.05 -8.79
C ILE A 818 -32.25 -11.80 -7.81
N VAL A 819 -31.76 -12.06 -6.59
CA VAL A 819 -32.47 -12.94 -5.64
C VAL A 819 -32.47 -12.39 -4.22
N ASP A 820 -33.50 -12.72 -3.45
CA ASP A 820 -33.58 -12.44 -2.01
C ASP A 820 -33.43 -10.96 -1.63
N ASN A 821 -33.76 -10.03 -2.54
CA ASN A 821 -33.81 -8.59 -2.24
C ASN A 821 -35.10 -8.29 -1.46
N GLY A 822 -34.97 -7.82 -0.22
CA GLY A 822 -36.04 -7.81 0.78
C GLY A 822 -36.21 -9.21 1.38
N PRO A 823 -35.20 -9.76 2.09
CA PRO A 823 -35.23 -11.15 2.56
C PRO A 823 -36.42 -11.39 3.49
N ARG A 824 -37.04 -12.57 3.35
CA ARG A 824 -38.21 -12.96 4.14
C ARG A 824 -37.79 -13.25 5.59
N ASP A 825 -38.24 -12.40 6.52
CA ASP A 825 -37.91 -12.44 7.96
C ASP A 825 -39.11 -12.81 8.86
N GLY A 826 -40.29 -13.00 8.27
CA GLY A 826 -41.50 -13.41 8.98
C GLY A 826 -42.76 -13.37 8.10
N ALA A 827 -43.92 -13.33 8.75
CA ALA A 827 -45.22 -13.18 8.08
C ALA A 827 -45.42 -11.74 7.58
N LEU A 828 -46.10 -11.57 6.45
CA LEU A 828 -46.45 -10.27 5.89
C LEU A 828 -47.45 -9.55 6.82
N ARG A 829 -47.08 -8.38 7.34
CA ARG A 829 -47.94 -7.51 8.15
C ARG A 829 -47.68 -6.05 7.74
N GLU A 830 -48.73 -5.32 7.37
CA GLU A 830 -48.69 -3.88 7.04
C GLU A 830 -47.45 -3.43 6.24
N PRO A 831 -47.25 -3.92 4.99
CA PRO A 831 -46.10 -3.52 4.20
C PRO A 831 -46.06 -2.00 3.97
N GLN A 832 -44.89 -1.38 4.20
CA GLN A 832 -44.67 0.05 3.97
C GLN A 832 -44.93 0.38 2.50
N PRO A 833 -45.69 1.44 2.13
CA PRO A 833 -45.93 1.80 0.73
C PRO A 833 -44.62 2.07 -0.05
N GLY A 834 -44.63 1.77 -1.35
CA GLY A 834 -43.51 2.04 -2.26
C GLY A 834 -43.24 0.88 -3.23
N ILE A 835 -42.41 1.15 -4.24
CA ILE A 835 -42.05 0.20 -5.28
C ILE A 835 -41.15 -0.91 -4.71
N ARG A 836 -41.48 -2.16 -5.05
CA ARG A 836 -40.72 -3.36 -4.68
C ARG A 836 -40.77 -4.39 -5.80
N GLY A 837 -39.77 -5.28 -5.85
CA GLY A 837 -39.76 -6.39 -6.79
C GLY A 837 -38.35 -6.76 -7.26
N GLY A 838 -38.30 -7.66 -8.24
CA GLY A 838 -37.04 -8.06 -8.87
C GLY A 838 -36.47 -6.96 -9.77
N VAL A 839 -37.12 -6.75 -10.91
CA VAL A 839 -36.80 -5.70 -11.88
C VAL A 839 -38.05 -4.87 -12.15
N HIS A 840 -38.00 -3.57 -11.84
CA HIS A 840 -39.09 -2.63 -12.10
C HIS A 840 -38.59 -1.43 -12.90
N VAL A 841 -39.05 -1.29 -14.14
CA VAL A 841 -38.72 -0.16 -15.01
C VAL A 841 -40.00 0.50 -15.50
N TRP A 842 -40.18 1.77 -15.15
CA TRP A 842 -41.44 2.47 -15.40
C TRP A 842 -41.68 2.77 -16.86
N LEU A 843 -40.67 3.27 -17.58
CA LEU A 843 -40.80 3.57 -19.00
C LEU A 843 -39.52 3.22 -19.75
N VAL A 844 -39.65 2.35 -20.76
CA VAL A 844 -38.58 1.93 -21.65
C VAL A 844 -38.88 2.45 -23.04
N LEU A 845 -38.05 3.38 -23.49
CA LEU A 845 -38.16 4.05 -24.78
C LEU A 845 -37.14 3.46 -25.76
N PRO A 846 -37.37 3.60 -27.08
CA PRO A 846 -36.40 3.18 -28.07
C PRO A 846 -35.24 4.17 -28.10
N GLN A 847 -34.08 3.73 -28.57
CA GLN A 847 -32.95 4.65 -28.75
C GLN A 847 -33.21 5.64 -29.89
N ILE A 848 -33.02 6.92 -29.62
CA ILE A 848 -33.19 8.00 -30.59
C ILE A 848 -31.81 8.55 -30.94
N GLU A 849 -31.48 8.61 -32.23
CA GLU A 849 -30.34 9.39 -32.71
C GLU A 849 -30.79 10.85 -32.86
N ALA A 850 -30.31 11.72 -31.97
CA ALA A 850 -30.39 13.16 -32.17
C ALA A 850 -29.06 13.63 -32.80
N PRO A 851 -29.06 14.38 -33.92
CA PRO A 851 -27.84 15.03 -34.41
C PRO A 851 -27.35 16.02 -33.35
N ALA A 852 -26.03 16.06 -33.10
CA ALA A 852 -25.40 16.84 -32.02
C ALA A 852 -25.86 18.32 -31.92
N ALA A 853 -26.28 18.93 -33.03
CA ALA A 853 -26.82 20.29 -33.07
C ALA A 853 -28.17 20.49 -32.36
N ALA A 854 -28.95 19.42 -32.13
CA ALA A 854 -30.25 19.48 -31.45
C ALA A 854 -30.12 19.55 -29.91
N MET A 855 -29.01 19.09 -29.34
CA MET A 855 -28.82 19.04 -27.87
C MET A 855 -28.48 20.39 -27.24
N LEU A 856 -28.25 21.44 -28.05
CA LEU A 856 -27.91 22.80 -27.60
C LEU A 856 -29.08 23.79 -27.64
N ALA A 857 -30.26 23.38 -28.12
CA ALA A 857 -31.41 24.28 -28.25
C ALA A 857 -32.43 24.03 -27.12
N SER A 858 -32.64 25.05 -26.28
CA SER A 858 -33.66 25.09 -25.22
C SER A 858 -35.11 25.30 -25.74
N ASP A 859 -35.30 25.29 -27.06
CA ASP A 859 -36.56 25.71 -27.68
C ASP A 859 -37.21 24.56 -28.46
N LEU A 860 -38.19 23.90 -27.83
CA LEU A 860 -39.03 22.80 -28.34
C LEU A 860 -40.01 23.23 -29.47
N LYS A 861 -39.68 24.27 -30.24
CA LYS A 861 -40.50 24.79 -31.34
C LYS A 861 -39.90 24.63 -32.73
N ALA A 862 -38.67 24.12 -32.86
CA ALA A 862 -38.11 23.79 -34.16
C ALA A 862 -38.41 22.33 -34.52
N ASP A 863 -38.74 22.10 -35.80
CA ASP A 863 -38.97 20.83 -36.50
C ASP A 863 -37.71 19.93 -36.49
N THR A 864 -37.28 19.56 -35.28
CA THR A 864 -35.99 18.92 -35.03
C THR A 864 -36.14 17.43 -35.33
N ARG A 865 -35.51 17.02 -36.43
CA ARG A 865 -35.58 15.68 -37.03
C ARG A 865 -34.97 14.62 -36.10
N LEU A 866 -35.76 14.10 -35.15
CA LEU A 866 -35.44 12.91 -34.38
C LEU A 866 -35.56 11.67 -35.28
N VAL A 867 -34.47 10.91 -35.45
CA VAL A 867 -34.44 9.66 -36.23
C VAL A 867 -34.29 8.50 -35.24
N LEU A 868 -35.25 7.57 -35.24
CA LEU A 868 -35.14 6.32 -34.47
C LEU A 868 -33.92 5.53 -34.97
N ARG A 869 -33.10 5.02 -34.05
CA ARG A 869 -31.96 4.19 -34.42
C ARG A 869 -32.47 2.87 -35.01
N ASN A 870 -32.33 2.70 -36.33
CA ASN A 870 -32.82 1.51 -37.03
C ASN A 870 -32.19 0.23 -36.46
N GLY A 871 -33.03 -0.68 -35.93
CA GLY A 871 -32.63 -2.03 -35.52
C GLY A 871 -32.38 -2.25 -34.02
N ALA A 872 -32.43 -1.22 -33.17
CA ALA A 872 -32.28 -1.39 -31.72
C ALA A 872 -33.62 -1.76 -31.05
N THR A 873 -33.67 -2.89 -30.33
CA THR A 873 -34.80 -3.27 -29.48
C THR A 873 -34.88 -2.32 -28.29
N ALA A 874 -36.09 -1.89 -27.91
CA ALA A 874 -36.29 -1.00 -26.78
C ALA A 874 -36.00 -1.73 -25.45
N LEU A 875 -36.49 -2.97 -25.32
CA LEU A 875 -36.37 -3.80 -24.12
C LEU A 875 -35.84 -5.20 -24.45
N MET A 876 -34.74 -5.60 -23.82
CA MET A 876 -34.25 -6.98 -23.79
C MET A 876 -34.05 -7.45 -22.35
N VAL A 877 -34.72 -8.54 -21.97
CA VAL A 877 -34.54 -9.20 -20.67
C VAL A 877 -34.30 -10.69 -20.91
N ARG A 878 -33.07 -11.17 -20.80
CA ARG A 878 -32.74 -12.56 -21.18
C ARG A 878 -31.85 -13.30 -20.21
N ASP A 879 -32.04 -14.61 -20.14
CA ASP A 879 -31.11 -15.51 -19.43
C ASP A 879 -30.93 -15.16 -17.93
N ASN A 880 -31.90 -14.46 -17.31
CA ASN A 880 -31.82 -14.03 -15.91
C ASN A 880 -32.47 -15.03 -14.95
N VAL A 881 -32.00 -15.02 -13.70
CA VAL A 881 -32.70 -15.61 -12.55
C VAL A 881 -33.16 -14.48 -11.64
N ILE A 882 -34.47 -14.24 -11.60
CA ILE A 882 -35.09 -13.17 -10.84
C ILE A 882 -36.06 -13.78 -9.85
N VAL A 883 -35.75 -13.67 -8.55
CA VAL A 883 -36.59 -14.12 -7.44
C VAL A 883 -36.89 -12.93 -6.56
N ALA A 884 -38.15 -12.51 -6.55
CA ALA A 884 -38.67 -11.46 -5.71
C ALA A 884 -39.37 -12.08 -4.49
N PRO A 885 -38.83 -11.92 -3.27
CA PRO A 885 -39.49 -12.36 -2.06
C PRO A 885 -40.88 -11.73 -1.89
N LEU A 886 -40.98 -10.41 -2.09
CA LEU A 886 -42.24 -9.66 -2.03
C LEU A 886 -42.37 -8.75 -3.26
N GLY A 887 -43.47 -8.89 -4.00
CA GLY A 887 -43.76 -8.14 -5.22
C GLY A 887 -43.39 -8.87 -6.51
N ARG A 888 -43.61 -8.19 -7.65
CA ARG A 888 -43.39 -8.77 -8.98
C ARG A 888 -41.92 -9.09 -9.24
N ALA A 889 -41.66 -10.19 -9.93
CA ALA A 889 -40.35 -10.50 -10.48
C ALA A 889 -39.97 -9.49 -11.59
N LEU A 890 -40.90 -9.16 -12.48
CA LEU A 890 -40.65 -8.25 -13.61
C LEU A 890 -41.81 -7.28 -13.85
N THR A 891 -41.50 -5.99 -13.94
CA THR A 891 -42.42 -4.92 -14.34
C THR A 891 -41.75 -4.00 -15.35
N CYS A 892 -42.30 -3.87 -16.55
CA CYS A 892 -41.77 -2.98 -17.58
C CYS A 892 -42.91 -2.38 -18.42
N PHE A 893 -42.86 -1.07 -18.68
CA PHE A 893 -43.68 -0.47 -19.74
C PHE A 893 -42.79 0.03 -20.88
N ALA A 894 -42.86 -0.63 -22.03
CA ALA A 894 -42.04 -0.32 -23.20
C ALA A 894 -42.81 0.51 -24.24
N VAL A 895 -42.07 1.20 -25.10
CA VAL A 895 -42.55 1.85 -26.31
C VAL A 895 -41.61 1.44 -27.43
N GLY A 896 -41.88 0.33 -28.10
CA GLY A 896 -40.96 -0.23 -29.09
C GLY A 896 -40.75 -1.73 -28.90
N PRO A 897 -40.03 -2.40 -29.82
CA PRO A 897 -39.83 -3.84 -29.75
C PRO A 897 -39.29 -4.28 -28.39
N ALA A 898 -39.90 -5.33 -27.83
CA ALA A 898 -39.58 -5.85 -26.51
C ALA A 898 -39.41 -7.37 -26.55
N THR A 899 -38.39 -7.89 -25.88
CA THR A 899 -38.10 -9.32 -25.80
C THR A 899 -37.78 -9.73 -24.38
N VAL A 900 -38.53 -10.70 -23.86
CA VAL A 900 -38.31 -11.33 -22.56
C VAL A 900 -38.18 -12.83 -22.79
N ALA A 901 -36.96 -13.36 -22.70
CA ALA A 901 -36.71 -14.75 -23.05
C ALA A 901 -35.71 -15.51 -22.17
N ARG A 902 -35.93 -16.83 -21.99
CA ARG A 902 -35.04 -17.71 -21.21
C ARG A 902 -34.79 -17.27 -19.77
N ASN A 903 -35.78 -16.63 -19.14
CA ASN A 903 -35.66 -16.20 -17.74
C ASN A 903 -36.32 -17.19 -16.78
N ARG A 904 -35.77 -17.27 -15.57
CA ARG A 904 -36.44 -17.82 -14.39
C ARG A 904 -37.02 -16.64 -13.59
N LEU A 905 -38.34 -16.51 -13.56
CA LEU A 905 -39.04 -15.41 -12.89
C LEU A 905 -39.89 -15.97 -11.74
N VAL A 906 -39.61 -15.56 -10.50
CA VAL A 906 -40.30 -16.05 -9.30
C VAL A 906 -40.77 -14.90 -8.44
N THR A 907 -42.03 -14.95 -8.02
CA THR A 907 -42.57 -14.12 -6.94
C THR A 907 -42.99 -15.03 -5.80
N GLN A 908 -42.54 -14.74 -4.57
CA GLN A 908 -42.84 -15.55 -3.37
C GLN A 908 -43.87 -14.91 -2.42
N GLY A 909 -44.36 -13.73 -2.77
CA GLY A 909 -45.29 -12.97 -1.95
C GLY A 909 -45.80 -11.74 -2.68
N ASN A 910 -47.00 -11.27 -2.38
CA ASN A 910 -47.52 -10.02 -2.93
C ASN A 910 -48.23 -9.17 -1.87
N THR A 911 -48.28 -7.85 -2.10
CA THR A 911 -48.95 -6.95 -1.15
C THR A 911 -50.46 -6.93 -1.29
N GLY A 912 -50.99 -7.49 -2.39
CA GLY A 912 -52.41 -7.40 -2.70
C GLY A 912 -52.93 -5.98 -2.89
N THR A 913 -52.07 -5.02 -3.25
CA THR A 913 -52.43 -3.60 -3.47
C THR A 913 -51.82 -3.05 -4.77
N GLY A 914 -52.35 -1.93 -5.26
CA GLY A 914 -51.82 -1.27 -6.47
C GLY A 914 -51.72 -2.19 -7.68
N LEU A 915 -50.57 -2.18 -8.34
CA LEU A 915 -50.29 -3.02 -9.51
C LEU A 915 -50.21 -4.53 -9.17
N ASP A 916 -49.97 -4.91 -7.90
CA ASP A 916 -49.87 -6.33 -7.51
C ASP A 916 -51.21 -7.05 -7.68
N ARG A 917 -52.34 -6.31 -7.59
CA ARG A 917 -53.68 -6.84 -7.88
C ARG A 917 -53.91 -7.13 -9.37
N ILE A 918 -53.28 -6.34 -10.23
CA ILE A 918 -53.42 -6.48 -11.68
C ILE A 918 -52.60 -7.67 -12.16
N ALA A 919 -51.33 -7.71 -11.77
CA ALA A 919 -50.40 -8.78 -12.11
C ALA A 919 -49.44 -9.06 -10.95
N ALA A 920 -49.43 -10.29 -10.46
CA ALA A 920 -48.66 -10.66 -9.27
C ALA A 920 -47.18 -10.96 -9.55
N THR A 921 -46.82 -11.56 -10.70
CA THR A 921 -45.45 -12.00 -11.01
C THR A 921 -44.80 -11.20 -12.13
N VAL A 922 -45.51 -11.05 -13.26
CA VAL A 922 -44.98 -10.38 -14.46
C VAL A 922 -46.01 -9.40 -15.00
N LEU A 923 -45.60 -8.14 -15.18
CA LEU A 923 -46.38 -7.09 -15.80
C LEU A 923 -45.57 -6.43 -16.92
N ILE A 924 -45.97 -6.66 -18.17
CA ILE A 924 -45.34 -6.02 -19.32
C ILE A 924 -46.40 -5.33 -20.16
N GLY A 925 -46.25 -4.02 -20.37
CA GLY A 925 -47.09 -3.25 -21.28
C GLY A 925 -46.26 -2.60 -22.37
N ASP A 926 -46.61 -2.80 -23.63
CA ASP A 926 -45.97 -2.12 -24.77
C ASP A 926 -46.96 -1.15 -25.41
N LEU A 927 -46.62 0.14 -25.38
CA LEU A 927 -47.44 1.23 -25.92
C LEU A 927 -47.06 1.57 -27.37
N GLY A 928 -46.22 0.76 -28.02
CA GLY A 928 -45.90 0.87 -29.43
C GLY A 928 -47.10 0.54 -30.33
N ILE A 929 -47.27 1.29 -31.42
CA ILE A 929 -48.40 1.16 -32.35
C ILE A 929 -47.85 0.73 -33.71
N SER A 930 -48.53 -0.19 -34.39
CA SER A 930 -48.13 -0.62 -35.74
C SER A 930 -48.17 0.54 -36.75
N ASN A 931 -47.15 0.64 -37.59
CA ASN A 931 -47.12 1.56 -38.73
C ASN A 931 -48.10 1.18 -39.85
N GLU A 932 -48.74 0.00 -39.76
CA GLU A 932 -49.74 -0.48 -40.71
C GLU A 932 -51.10 0.22 -40.54
N TRP A 933 -51.34 0.85 -39.39
CA TRP A 933 -52.56 1.60 -39.14
C TRP A 933 -52.59 2.89 -39.96
N THR A 934 -53.59 3.04 -40.85
CA THR A 934 -53.88 4.29 -41.57
C THR A 934 -55.14 4.94 -41.02
N LEU A 935 -55.29 6.27 -41.20
CA LEU A 935 -56.51 6.98 -40.81
C LEU A 935 -57.77 6.39 -41.50
N GLY A 936 -57.61 5.91 -42.74
CA GLY A 936 -58.67 5.20 -43.47
C GLY A 936 -59.03 3.86 -42.83
N LEU A 937 -58.03 3.04 -42.47
CA LEU A 937 -58.24 1.76 -41.78
C LEU A 937 -58.90 1.95 -40.41
N LEU A 938 -58.45 2.95 -39.63
CA LEU A 938 -59.03 3.27 -38.33
C LEU A 938 -60.47 3.77 -38.46
N SER A 939 -60.77 4.61 -39.46
CA SER A 939 -62.13 5.11 -39.69
C SER A 939 -63.10 3.98 -40.01
N VAL A 940 -62.69 3.03 -40.87
CA VAL A 940 -63.47 1.83 -41.17
C VAL A 940 -63.64 0.95 -39.93
N LEU A 941 -62.59 0.76 -39.13
CA LEU A 941 -62.66 0.00 -37.89
C LEU A 941 -63.63 0.64 -36.87
N VAL A 942 -63.57 1.95 -36.67
CA VAL A 942 -64.49 2.67 -35.78
C VAL A 942 -65.93 2.56 -36.29
N LEU A 943 -66.15 2.67 -37.60
CA LEU A 943 -67.46 2.42 -38.22
C LEU A 943 -67.95 0.98 -37.96
N MET A 944 -67.07 -0.01 -37.99
CA MET A 944 -67.42 -1.41 -37.63
C MET A 944 -67.79 -1.55 -36.15
N LEU A 945 -67.07 -0.86 -35.24
CA LEU A 945 -67.32 -0.92 -33.79
C LEU A 945 -68.58 -0.15 -33.37
N VAL A 946 -68.83 1.01 -33.96
CA VAL A 946 -69.98 1.88 -33.64
C VAL A 946 -71.25 1.46 -34.40
N GLY A 947 -71.09 0.79 -35.55
CA GLY A 947 -72.19 0.40 -36.43
C GLY A 947 -73.16 -0.63 -35.83
N GLY A 948 -72.71 -1.48 -34.90
CA GLY A 948 -73.53 -2.51 -34.23
C GLY A 948 -74.35 -3.38 -35.20
N ASP A 949 -75.48 -3.93 -34.72
CA ASP A 949 -76.43 -4.75 -35.50
C ASP A 949 -77.19 -3.97 -36.61
N LYS A 950 -76.91 -2.67 -36.82
CA LYS A 950 -77.62 -1.83 -37.79
C LYS A 950 -77.11 -1.96 -39.23
N PHE A 951 -76.03 -2.71 -39.45
CA PHE A 951 -75.42 -2.94 -40.76
C PHE A 951 -75.08 -4.43 -40.94
N ASP A 952 -76.11 -5.26 -41.11
CA ASP A 952 -75.97 -6.72 -41.24
C ASP A 952 -75.36 -7.17 -42.60
N ASP A 953 -75.21 -6.24 -43.56
CA ASP A 953 -74.63 -6.55 -44.86
C ASP A 953 -73.11 -6.26 -44.87
N ARG A 954 -72.31 -7.32 -44.62
CA ARG A 954 -70.82 -7.29 -44.69
C ARG A 954 -70.27 -6.67 -45.99
N LYS A 955 -71.07 -6.65 -47.06
CA LYS A 955 -70.72 -6.00 -48.34
C LYS A 955 -70.55 -4.48 -48.22
N ILE A 956 -71.33 -3.82 -47.36
CA ILE A 956 -71.27 -2.36 -47.17
C ILE A 956 -69.92 -1.92 -46.60
N PHE A 957 -69.38 -2.65 -45.61
CA PHE A 957 -68.05 -2.33 -45.07
C PHE A 957 -66.92 -2.62 -46.07
N CYS A 958 -67.06 -3.67 -46.88
CA CYS A 958 -66.16 -3.91 -48.00
C CYS A 958 -66.22 -2.79 -49.05
N GLU A 959 -67.40 -2.23 -49.34
CA GLU A 959 -67.55 -1.07 -50.22
C GLU A 959 -66.99 0.21 -49.60
N TYR A 960 -67.22 0.46 -48.30
CA TYR A 960 -66.58 1.57 -47.59
C TYR A 960 -65.07 1.43 -47.61
N ALA A 961 -64.52 0.25 -47.30
CA ALA A 961 -63.08 0.03 -47.35
C ALA A 961 -62.50 0.15 -48.79
N ARG A 962 -63.27 -0.15 -49.86
CA ARG A 962 -62.88 0.23 -51.25
C ARG A 962 -62.94 1.74 -51.47
N THR A 963 -64.01 2.40 -51.01
CA THR A 963 -64.25 3.84 -51.19
C THR A 963 -63.20 4.68 -50.44
N PHE A 964 -62.81 4.24 -49.25
CA PHE A 964 -61.73 4.81 -48.45
C PHE A 964 -60.34 4.36 -48.93
N GLY A 965 -60.23 3.50 -49.96
CA GLY A 965 -58.94 3.04 -50.50
C GLY A 965 -58.16 2.13 -49.56
N VAL A 966 -58.78 1.51 -48.57
CA VAL A 966 -58.13 0.60 -47.61
C VAL A 966 -57.68 -0.71 -48.30
N TYR A 967 -58.35 -1.12 -49.38
CA TYR A 967 -57.89 -2.20 -50.26
C TYR A 967 -58.32 -1.96 -51.74
N ASP A 968 -57.35 -1.93 -52.67
CA ASP A 968 -57.57 -1.91 -54.12
C ASP A 968 -56.53 -2.83 -54.79
N THR A 969 -56.98 -3.90 -55.43
CA THR A 969 -56.11 -4.88 -56.11
C THR A 969 -55.73 -4.49 -57.54
N THR A 970 -56.18 -3.32 -58.02
CA THR A 970 -56.08 -2.91 -59.43
C THR A 970 -55.44 -1.54 -59.67
N ARG A 971 -55.11 -0.76 -58.62
CA ARG A 971 -54.36 0.50 -58.73
C ARG A 971 -53.32 0.66 -57.61
N LYS A 972 -52.29 1.48 -57.85
CA LYS A 972 -51.22 1.83 -56.88
C LYS A 972 -51.82 2.16 -55.50
N PRO A 973 -51.13 1.82 -54.38
CA PRO A 973 -51.64 2.05 -53.03
C PRO A 973 -52.09 3.51 -52.87
N PRO A 974 -53.31 3.78 -52.39
CA PRO A 974 -53.84 5.13 -52.40
C PRO A 974 -53.05 5.99 -51.42
N THR A 975 -52.43 7.02 -51.96
CA THR A 975 -51.67 8.06 -51.25
C THR A 975 -52.57 9.01 -50.43
N LEU A 976 -53.87 8.73 -50.33
CA LEU A 976 -54.87 9.66 -49.77
C LEU A 976 -54.86 9.68 -48.23
N TRP A 977 -54.52 8.57 -47.58
CA TRP A 977 -54.55 8.45 -46.12
C TRP A 977 -53.14 8.18 -45.57
N PRO A 978 -52.54 9.09 -44.79
CA PRO A 978 -51.28 8.81 -44.13
C PRO A 978 -51.45 7.71 -43.06
N PRO A 979 -50.36 6.99 -42.71
CA PRO A 979 -50.31 6.21 -41.47
C PRO A 979 -50.72 7.08 -40.28
N LEU A 980 -51.41 6.51 -39.29
CA LEU A 980 -51.75 7.18 -38.02
C LEU A 980 -50.49 7.76 -37.37
N VAL A 981 -49.40 7.02 -37.50
CA VAL A 981 -48.07 7.40 -37.04
C VAL A 981 -47.06 7.03 -38.12
N ARG A 982 -46.33 8.03 -38.64
CA ARG A 982 -45.26 7.79 -39.63
C ARG A 982 -43.90 7.48 -39.00
N ARG A 983 -43.73 7.77 -37.70
CA ARG A 983 -42.45 7.75 -36.97
C ARG A 983 -42.58 7.29 -35.51
N TRP A 984 -43.69 6.65 -35.14
CA TRP A 984 -43.86 6.06 -33.81
C TRP A 984 -43.24 4.67 -33.76
N ALA A 985 -42.92 4.18 -32.56
CA ALA A 985 -42.29 2.87 -32.38
C ALA A 985 -43.33 1.74 -32.51
N THR A 986 -42.92 0.61 -33.11
CA THR A 986 -43.75 -0.61 -33.22
C THR A 986 -43.82 -1.33 -31.87
N GLY A 987 -44.98 -1.87 -31.48
CA GLY A 987 -45.16 -2.53 -30.19
C GLY A 987 -44.99 -4.05 -30.26
N LYS A 988 -43.90 -4.55 -30.83
CA LYS A 988 -43.70 -6.00 -30.99
C LYS A 988 -43.15 -6.60 -29.70
N LEU A 989 -44.01 -7.26 -28.93
CA LEU A 989 -43.67 -7.88 -27.66
C LEU A 989 -43.54 -9.41 -27.80
N LEU A 990 -42.36 -9.94 -27.50
CA LEU A 990 -42.07 -11.37 -27.45
C LEU A 990 -41.77 -11.83 -26.02
N LEU A 991 -42.57 -12.75 -25.50
CA LEU A 991 -42.36 -13.50 -24.26
C LEU A 991 -42.15 -14.98 -24.60
N SER A 992 -40.92 -15.49 -24.49
CA SER A 992 -40.60 -16.83 -24.97
C SER A 992 -39.60 -17.62 -24.11
N GLU A 993 -39.76 -18.94 -24.00
CA GLU A 993 -38.81 -19.82 -23.30
C GLU A 993 -38.63 -19.50 -21.80
N ASN A 994 -39.60 -18.86 -21.13
CA ASN A 994 -39.47 -18.49 -19.71
C ASN A 994 -40.07 -19.52 -18.77
N GLN A 995 -39.52 -19.60 -17.54
CA GLN A 995 -40.06 -20.34 -16.41
C GLN A 995 -40.56 -19.35 -15.34
N ILE A 996 -41.88 -19.17 -15.26
CA ILE A 996 -42.52 -18.17 -14.42
C ILE A 996 -43.27 -18.87 -13.28
N THR A 997 -42.98 -18.52 -12.04
CA THR A 997 -43.65 -19.09 -10.86
C THR A 997 -44.18 -18.00 -9.96
N LEU A 998 -45.45 -18.12 -9.59
CA LEU A 998 -46.03 -17.44 -8.45
C LEU A 998 -46.15 -18.44 -7.30
N ASP A 999 -45.38 -18.25 -6.24
CA ASP A 999 -45.43 -19.06 -5.04
C ASP A 999 -45.97 -18.23 -3.88
N VAL A 1000 -47.25 -18.40 -3.57
CA VAL A 1000 -47.97 -17.65 -2.53
C VAL A 1000 -48.74 -18.61 -1.63
N ILE A 1001 -48.12 -19.75 -1.32
CA ILE A 1001 -48.69 -20.81 -0.48
C ILE A 1001 -49.00 -20.30 0.94
N ASP A 1002 -48.19 -19.38 1.45
CA ASP A 1002 -48.28 -18.87 2.82
C ASP A 1002 -49.10 -17.57 2.95
N ASP A 1003 -49.51 -16.97 1.84
CA ASP A 1003 -50.20 -15.66 1.84
C ASP A 1003 -51.73 -15.82 1.98
N GLU A 1004 -52.35 -14.93 2.75
CA GLU A 1004 -53.79 -15.01 3.06
C GLU A 1004 -54.71 -14.46 1.95
N GLY A 1005 -55.96 -14.93 1.94
CA GLY A 1005 -57.00 -14.82 0.90
C GLY A 1005 -57.21 -13.48 0.19
N LEU A 1006 -56.41 -13.24 -0.85
CA LEU A 1006 -56.56 -12.15 -1.82
C LEU A 1006 -57.18 -12.63 -3.15
N LEU A 1007 -57.98 -11.77 -3.77
CA LEU A 1007 -58.47 -11.94 -5.15
C LEU A 1007 -57.58 -11.13 -6.11
N GLY A 1008 -56.80 -11.82 -6.95
CA GLY A 1008 -55.99 -11.21 -8.00
C GLY A 1008 -56.67 -11.25 -9.37
N ILE A 1009 -56.28 -10.36 -10.28
CA ILE A 1009 -56.73 -10.43 -11.68
C ILE A 1009 -55.92 -11.50 -12.41
N THR A 1010 -54.60 -11.37 -12.44
CA THR A 1010 -53.71 -12.37 -13.07
C THR A 1010 -52.33 -12.49 -12.41
N SER A 1011 -51.61 -13.58 -12.68
CA SER A 1011 -50.20 -13.71 -12.30
C SER A 1011 -49.29 -13.08 -13.35
N VAL A 1012 -49.59 -13.32 -14.64
CA VAL A 1012 -48.83 -12.80 -15.78
C VAL A 1012 -49.74 -11.99 -16.68
N LEU A 1013 -49.46 -10.70 -16.79
CA LEU A 1013 -50.08 -9.79 -17.76
C LEU A 1013 -49.04 -9.33 -18.78
N VAL A 1014 -49.29 -9.67 -20.05
CA VAL A 1014 -48.57 -9.11 -21.19
C VAL A 1014 -49.54 -8.38 -22.11
N ALA A 1015 -49.30 -7.11 -22.36
CA ALA A 1015 -50.15 -6.28 -23.19
C ALA A 1015 -49.34 -5.50 -24.22
N SER A 1016 -49.85 -5.37 -25.45
CA SER A 1016 -49.31 -4.48 -26.48
C SER A 1016 -50.43 -3.79 -27.28
N LEU A 1017 -50.19 -2.58 -27.78
CA LEU A 1017 -51.06 -1.93 -28.77
C LEU A 1017 -50.82 -2.45 -30.20
N ASP A 1018 -49.84 -3.33 -30.43
CA ASP A 1018 -49.46 -3.88 -31.73
C ASP A 1018 -49.50 -5.42 -31.75
N ASP A 1019 -48.43 -6.14 -31.37
CA ASP A 1019 -48.36 -7.61 -31.42
C ASP A 1019 -47.82 -8.17 -30.10
N VAL A 1020 -48.46 -9.25 -29.63
CA VAL A 1020 -47.99 -10.05 -28.49
C VAL A 1020 -47.77 -11.49 -28.94
N ALA A 1021 -46.53 -11.97 -28.82
CA ALA A 1021 -46.18 -13.37 -28.93
C ALA A 1021 -45.80 -13.94 -27.56
N MET A 1022 -46.57 -14.88 -27.06
CA MET A 1022 -46.36 -15.61 -25.81
C MET A 1022 -46.19 -17.10 -26.15
N VAL A 1023 -44.96 -17.56 -26.28
CA VAL A 1023 -44.64 -18.87 -26.87
C VAL A 1023 -43.64 -19.69 -26.05
N ASP A 1024 -43.83 -21.00 -25.94
CA ASP A 1024 -42.87 -21.91 -25.26
C ASP A 1024 -42.58 -21.58 -23.78
N ASN A 1025 -43.53 -21.01 -23.04
CA ASN A 1025 -43.35 -20.69 -21.62
C ASN A 1025 -43.91 -21.79 -20.70
N GLN A 1026 -43.30 -21.94 -19.53
CA GLN A 1026 -43.80 -22.75 -18.41
C GLN A 1026 -44.21 -21.82 -17.29
N ILE A 1027 -45.50 -21.80 -16.94
CA ILE A 1027 -46.05 -20.87 -15.96
C ILE A 1027 -46.83 -21.61 -14.89
N GLU A 1028 -46.48 -21.35 -13.64
CA GLU A 1028 -47.02 -22.03 -12.48
C GLU A 1028 -47.55 -21.04 -11.43
N ILE A 1029 -48.73 -21.34 -10.89
CA ILE A 1029 -49.29 -20.68 -9.70
C ILE A 1029 -49.47 -21.70 -8.57
N SER A 1030 -48.72 -21.51 -7.50
CA SER A 1030 -48.82 -22.26 -6.24
C SER A 1030 -49.49 -21.39 -5.18
N SER A 1031 -50.71 -21.74 -4.78
CA SER A 1031 -51.48 -20.97 -3.79
C SER A 1031 -52.45 -21.83 -3.00
N THR A 1032 -52.55 -21.58 -1.69
CA THR A 1032 -53.51 -22.27 -0.80
C THR A 1032 -54.81 -21.49 -0.62
N GLN A 1033 -54.77 -20.16 -0.63
CA GLN A 1033 -55.93 -19.32 -0.36
C GLN A 1033 -56.24 -18.29 -1.45
N GLN A 1034 -55.23 -17.78 -2.15
CA GLN A 1034 -55.45 -16.74 -3.17
C GLN A 1034 -56.12 -17.31 -4.42
N VAL A 1035 -57.01 -16.52 -5.00
CA VAL A 1035 -57.75 -16.89 -6.22
C VAL A 1035 -57.53 -15.82 -7.27
N TYR A 1036 -57.37 -16.25 -8.52
CA TYR A 1036 -57.14 -15.38 -9.67
C TYR A 1036 -58.29 -15.50 -10.67
N PHE A 1037 -58.66 -14.40 -11.33
CA PHE A 1037 -59.61 -14.49 -12.45
C PHE A 1037 -58.98 -15.25 -13.63
N PHE A 1038 -57.75 -14.92 -13.99
CA PHE A 1038 -57.02 -15.54 -15.08
C PHE A 1038 -55.61 -15.83 -14.60
N ALA A 1039 -55.11 -17.07 -14.68
CA ALA A 1039 -53.72 -17.32 -14.33
C ALA A 1039 -52.78 -16.50 -15.23
N ASN A 1040 -53.13 -16.39 -16.53
CA ASN A 1040 -52.36 -15.68 -17.54
C ASN A 1040 -53.29 -14.85 -18.44
N LEU A 1041 -52.86 -13.63 -18.79
CA LEU A 1041 -53.59 -12.73 -19.67
C LEU A 1041 -52.66 -12.10 -20.71
N ALA A 1042 -52.96 -12.33 -22.00
CA ALA A 1042 -52.27 -11.73 -23.14
C ALA A 1042 -53.22 -10.85 -23.96
N ILE A 1043 -52.87 -9.58 -24.17
CA ILE A 1043 -53.69 -8.62 -24.90
C ILE A 1043 -52.85 -7.94 -25.99
N GLY A 1044 -53.30 -7.95 -27.24
CA GLY A 1044 -52.55 -7.39 -28.36
C GLY A 1044 -53.45 -6.90 -29.49
N GLY A 1045 -52.95 -6.04 -30.38
CA GLY A 1045 -53.60 -5.84 -31.68
C GLY A 1045 -53.67 -7.17 -32.44
N SER A 1046 -52.57 -7.91 -32.46
CA SER A 1046 -52.50 -9.33 -32.78
C SER A 1046 -51.90 -10.12 -31.62
N VAL A 1047 -52.38 -11.34 -31.40
CA VAL A 1047 -51.92 -12.21 -30.31
C VAL A 1047 -51.58 -13.60 -30.84
N ARG A 1048 -50.42 -14.12 -30.42
CA ARG A 1048 -49.96 -15.49 -30.64
C ARG A 1048 -49.62 -16.12 -29.30
N MET A 1049 -50.52 -16.94 -28.76
CA MET A 1049 -50.30 -17.71 -27.53
C MET A 1049 -50.15 -19.18 -27.89
N ALA A 1050 -48.91 -19.67 -27.98
CA ALA A 1050 -48.64 -21.02 -28.50
C ALA A 1050 -47.67 -21.84 -27.66
N ASP A 1051 -47.89 -23.15 -27.60
CA ASP A 1051 -46.94 -24.13 -27.02
C ASP A 1051 -46.54 -23.85 -25.55
N ASN A 1052 -47.43 -23.22 -24.76
CA ASN A 1052 -47.19 -22.94 -23.35
C ASN A 1052 -47.73 -24.05 -22.43
N ARG A 1053 -47.12 -24.22 -21.26
CA ARG A 1053 -47.64 -25.00 -20.13
C ARG A 1053 -48.14 -24.06 -19.03
N PHE A 1054 -49.45 -24.09 -18.76
CA PHE A 1054 -50.10 -23.31 -17.70
C PHE A 1054 -50.58 -24.20 -16.55
N SER A 1055 -49.92 -24.16 -15.41
CA SER A 1055 -50.35 -24.85 -14.20
C SER A 1055 -50.77 -23.89 -13.11
N GLU A 1056 -51.83 -24.23 -12.40
CA GLU A 1056 -52.20 -23.59 -11.16
C GLU A 1056 -52.60 -24.64 -10.13
N THR A 1057 -52.53 -24.27 -8.85
CA THR A 1057 -53.14 -25.06 -7.79
C THR A 1057 -54.62 -25.23 -8.11
N TRP A 1058 -55.13 -26.46 -7.96
CA TRP A 1058 -56.45 -26.86 -8.46
C TRP A 1058 -57.55 -25.84 -8.15
N MET A 1059 -58.20 -25.32 -9.19
CA MET A 1059 -59.31 -24.34 -9.12
C MET A 1059 -58.95 -22.97 -8.50
N ARG A 1060 -57.66 -22.61 -8.41
CA ARG A 1060 -57.22 -21.28 -7.94
C ARG A 1060 -57.16 -20.22 -9.02
N ALA A 1061 -57.46 -20.56 -10.27
CA ALA A 1061 -57.74 -19.61 -11.33
C ALA A 1061 -59.04 -19.98 -12.07
N ALA A 1062 -59.87 -19.00 -12.43
CA ALA A 1062 -61.10 -19.28 -13.20
C ALA A 1062 -60.79 -19.67 -14.66
N TYR A 1063 -59.66 -19.23 -15.21
CA TYR A 1063 -59.10 -19.72 -16.47
C TYR A 1063 -57.58 -19.79 -16.36
N SER A 1064 -56.95 -20.83 -16.90
CA SER A 1064 -55.48 -20.95 -16.92
C SER A 1064 -54.81 -19.96 -17.89
N GLY A 1065 -55.53 -19.55 -18.94
CA GLY A 1065 -54.98 -18.63 -19.93
C GLY A 1065 -56.08 -17.93 -20.70
N VAL A 1066 -55.94 -16.62 -20.84
CA VAL A 1066 -56.84 -15.79 -21.65
C VAL A 1066 -56.03 -14.96 -22.64
N SER A 1067 -56.45 -14.98 -23.90
CA SER A 1067 -55.87 -14.16 -24.97
C SER A 1067 -56.94 -13.30 -25.64
N MET A 1068 -56.62 -12.04 -25.91
CA MET A 1068 -57.53 -11.09 -26.55
C MET A 1068 -56.81 -10.24 -27.59
N GLY A 1069 -57.30 -10.21 -28.83
CA GLY A 1069 -56.79 -9.29 -29.83
C GLY A 1069 -57.73 -9.07 -31.00
N LEU A 1070 -57.33 -8.26 -31.99
CA LEU A 1070 -58.10 -8.14 -33.24
C LEU A 1070 -57.96 -9.42 -34.07
N MET A 1071 -56.73 -9.94 -34.13
CA MET A 1071 -56.39 -11.27 -34.64
C MET A 1071 -55.79 -12.08 -33.50
N ASN A 1072 -56.26 -13.30 -33.30
CA ASN A 1072 -55.82 -14.12 -32.17
C ASN A 1072 -55.60 -15.56 -32.59
N THR A 1073 -54.36 -16.02 -32.47
CA THR A 1073 -53.98 -17.43 -32.61
C THR A 1073 -53.55 -17.98 -31.27
N THR A 1074 -54.36 -18.88 -30.72
CA THR A 1074 -54.09 -19.58 -29.45
C THR A 1074 -54.14 -21.09 -29.70
N THR A 1075 -52.99 -21.75 -29.70
CA THR A 1075 -52.88 -23.14 -30.18
C THR A 1075 -51.73 -23.91 -29.52
N GLY A 1076 -51.81 -25.24 -29.40
CA GLY A 1076 -50.71 -26.08 -28.88
C GLY A 1076 -50.47 -25.98 -27.37
N ASN A 1077 -51.33 -25.28 -26.61
CA ASN A 1077 -51.10 -25.06 -25.18
C ASN A 1077 -51.63 -26.21 -24.31
N GLN A 1078 -51.01 -26.41 -23.14
CA GLN A 1078 -51.42 -27.39 -22.12
C GLN A 1078 -51.73 -26.70 -20.78
N SER A 1079 -52.96 -26.80 -20.29
CA SER A 1079 -53.41 -26.11 -19.08
C SER A 1079 -54.00 -27.04 -18.01
N THR A 1080 -54.04 -26.57 -16.76
CA THR A 1080 -54.73 -27.29 -15.67
C THR A 1080 -56.26 -27.05 -15.73
N HIS A 1081 -56.70 -25.81 -15.92
CA HIS A 1081 -58.09 -25.39 -16.10
C HIS A 1081 -58.36 -24.92 -17.54
N CYS A 1082 -59.60 -24.52 -17.84
CA CYS A 1082 -60.01 -24.02 -19.16
C CYS A 1082 -59.23 -22.78 -19.60
N MET A 1083 -59.07 -22.63 -20.92
CA MET A 1083 -58.53 -21.43 -21.56
C MET A 1083 -59.61 -20.72 -22.37
N ARG A 1084 -59.42 -19.43 -22.65
CA ARG A 1084 -60.34 -18.62 -23.45
C ARG A 1084 -59.58 -17.73 -24.43
N ALA A 1085 -60.02 -17.67 -25.67
CA ALA A 1085 -59.46 -16.77 -26.66
C ALA A 1085 -60.56 -15.97 -27.36
N ASN A 1086 -60.33 -14.66 -27.50
CA ASN A 1086 -61.25 -13.76 -28.17
C ASN A 1086 -60.54 -13.03 -29.33
N ALA A 1087 -61.24 -12.87 -30.44
CA ALA A 1087 -60.84 -12.02 -31.57
C ALA A 1087 -61.93 -10.97 -31.85
N MET A 1088 -61.63 -9.94 -32.66
CA MET A 1088 -62.64 -8.96 -33.08
C MET A 1088 -63.77 -9.60 -33.90
N GLN A 1089 -63.43 -10.58 -34.74
CA GLN A 1089 -64.39 -11.34 -35.53
C GLN A 1089 -64.07 -12.84 -35.45
N PRO A 1090 -65.07 -13.73 -35.52
CA PRO A 1090 -64.85 -15.18 -35.41
C PRO A 1090 -63.87 -15.77 -36.43
N ASN A 1091 -63.79 -15.23 -37.65
CA ASN A 1091 -62.87 -15.68 -38.70
C ASN A 1091 -61.42 -15.23 -38.52
N LEU A 1092 -61.14 -14.39 -37.51
CA LEU A 1092 -59.80 -13.93 -37.13
C LEU A 1092 -59.32 -14.61 -35.84
N LEU A 1093 -60.04 -15.63 -35.39
CA LEU A 1093 -59.72 -16.45 -34.22
C LEU A 1093 -59.26 -17.84 -34.67
N VAL A 1094 -58.10 -18.27 -34.18
CA VAL A 1094 -57.67 -19.67 -34.20
C VAL A 1094 -57.57 -20.12 -32.74
N PHE A 1095 -58.46 -21.04 -32.33
CA PHE A 1095 -58.46 -21.62 -31.00
C PHE A 1095 -58.58 -23.16 -31.12
N ARG A 1096 -57.45 -23.83 -31.35
CA ARG A 1096 -57.40 -25.27 -31.63
C ARG A 1096 -56.16 -25.93 -31.06
N ASP A 1097 -56.18 -27.26 -30.93
CA ASP A 1097 -55.05 -28.07 -30.44
C ASP A 1097 -54.58 -27.66 -29.02
N ASN A 1098 -55.50 -27.17 -28.21
CA ASN A 1098 -55.28 -26.79 -26.82
C ASN A 1098 -55.84 -27.88 -25.90
N LEU A 1099 -55.08 -28.29 -24.88
CA LEU A 1099 -55.46 -29.33 -23.93
C LEU A 1099 -55.65 -28.75 -22.54
N ALA A 1100 -56.75 -29.10 -21.87
CA ALA A 1100 -57.00 -28.72 -20.48
C ALA A 1100 -57.21 -29.97 -19.61
N LEU A 1101 -56.44 -30.10 -18.53
CA LEU A 1101 -56.48 -31.27 -17.63
C LEU A 1101 -57.87 -31.47 -17.00
N ILE A 1102 -58.61 -30.40 -16.73
CA ILE A 1102 -59.98 -30.48 -16.20
C ILE A 1102 -60.94 -31.27 -17.11
N GLU A 1103 -60.73 -31.28 -18.43
CA GLU A 1103 -61.55 -32.04 -19.38
C GLU A 1103 -61.42 -33.56 -19.17
N ALA A 1104 -60.31 -34.03 -18.58
CA ALA A 1104 -60.15 -35.44 -18.22
C ALA A 1104 -61.10 -35.89 -17.09
N PHE A 1105 -61.65 -34.94 -16.31
CA PHE A 1105 -62.57 -35.21 -15.22
C PHE A 1105 -64.02 -34.83 -15.55
N CYS A 1106 -64.23 -33.88 -16.48
CA CYS A 1106 -65.55 -33.48 -16.98
C CYS A 1106 -65.43 -33.05 -18.45
N GLU A 1107 -65.86 -33.92 -19.36
CA GLU A 1107 -65.88 -33.63 -20.80
C GLU A 1107 -66.77 -32.40 -21.09
N ASP A 1108 -66.38 -31.59 -22.07
CA ASP A 1108 -67.06 -30.34 -22.48
C ASP A 1108 -67.17 -29.22 -21.42
N ILE A 1109 -66.57 -29.34 -20.23
CA ILE A 1109 -66.63 -28.29 -19.19
C ILE A 1109 -66.09 -26.93 -19.65
N CYS A 1110 -65.18 -26.93 -20.62
CA CYS A 1110 -64.61 -25.72 -21.21
C CYS A 1110 -65.43 -25.12 -22.38
N GLY A 1111 -66.58 -25.73 -22.72
CA GLY A 1111 -67.45 -25.34 -23.83
C GLY A 1111 -67.08 -26.01 -25.17
N HIS A 1112 -68.05 -26.14 -26.07
CA HIS A 1112 -67.86 -26.83 -27.35
C HIS A 1112 -66.84 -26.16 -28.26
N ARG A 1113 -65.90 -26.98 -28.74
CA ARG A 1113 -64.91 -26.69 -29.78
C ARG A 1113 -65.60 -26.56 -31.15
N ASN A 1114 -66.26 -25.43 -31.44
CA ASN A 1114 -66.82 -25.21 -32.77
C ASN A 1114 -65.71 -24.95 -33.80
N VAL A 1115 -65.32 -26.05 -34.46
CA VAL A 1115 -64.78 -26.26 -35.83
C VAL A 1115 -64.12 -25.07 -36.52
#